data_AF-F9EPN5-F1
#
_entry.id   AF-F9EPN5-F1
#
_cell.length_a   1.000
_cell.length_b   1.000
_cell.length_c   1.000
_cell.angle_alpha   90.00
_cell.angle_beta   90.00
_cell.angle_gamma   90.00
#
_symmetry.space_group_name_H-M   'P 1'
#
loop_
_entity.id
_entity.type
_entity.pdbx_description
1 polymer ?
#
loop_
_entity_poly.entity_id
_entity_poly.type
_entity_poly.pdbx_seq_one_letter_code
_entity_poly.pdbx_strand_id
1 'polypeptide(L)'
;MDNNLYKVENTLRSIAKRYKSVKYSLGLAILFLMMGVGAFSEEVNNPEAVPTREEIAISKENLKNSVGSLQSKIDSARAENEKGLTGLKLELIQLMEQGDQVVKSPWASWQFGLNYMYSDWRGTYKGRGDKSKKYPYEGVFVRESGENEINRYVSSESSFYSKLPKSTNPYSASSNARQGLKGYGIASTIPVPEPIVDLELNAAINPKVVNKADLNLVPKTANKPTLPEPVRFSPIAPNIVSPDDPALPVPPTFKVYLGADCNSYSGLGCNSHASTPRQRTAGTFLASGLNNRSKQNIDTILHYTWPQNPFPNGSLAFKMWADDTRIPRSGDDIALPADKVYFNSYNYSYKGGVNEYPTSVVASKGVNKNDQYFFIGGSRFIELDNMSDNVPVGNNGVYNIPSGKTVNLGGIFTLGLVSQENGTDMRNSGTITDEDEKDEYWIQHMPTDPGKNYLTIKGPTEDYQITKSGKGYVGYKVGIAQVEENSPTDGYNVEGQKMTNTLTGQINFYGTRSIGMYVYLPTHTTYAIMENKGKINLFGKESYGMKLAAKSDSRAAMINSGTITLGANGTGLDRADNSAAMAVMEDKSVINKVNLDLGKAVNKGTINLTDVQNSSGAYINIDSDITNDTNGKINISSTIAKMAHDQAVNVGMRADAGTNNGGTNKATVINKGTISLDGSFAMGMLANGAKLINTGAITTTANKKISNGIGIAAVNGANIENTGTIKLTGTGDTNNIGVYLKGSTGTVGATGSPSIDVSGNKSIGVFAVNNKSTVSTLTMRGNVKVSGNGITGIVAKGGSQVTLNGVANVTVDNNGSVSSPVGTRGSYGVVVEGSSSKFEGNDTTVNAKITNPESIGMYSEGSLTVNKANITATNGALNFYANNGKIEIRNGGTTETGQKSLLFYAKGANANIRLSGGTLNATIKGGSTPSTRGTAFYYEGTGNTFNKTAIENYFKTVFGDGAGNSTLGHLNLNMEAGSRLFVASKVKMDLTNTAASKLTTGLTGGPNISGSGYKTFMLYLSELTVDNTVNLDNATDPYN
;
A
#
# COMPACT_ATOMS: atom_id res chain seq x y z
N MET A 1 -12.60 -33.53 7.39
CA MET A 1 -11.35 -33.93 8.05
C MET A 1 -11.61 -33.96 9.55
N ASP A 2 -11.70 -35.16 10.11
CA ASP A 2 -11.91 -35.38 11.54
C ASP A 2 -10.69 -34.88 12.33
N ASN A 3 -10.95 -34.12 13.40
CA ASN A 3 -9.91 -33.44 14.18
C ASN A 3 -9.18 -34.46 15.10
N ASN A 4 -8.21 -35.20 14.54
CA ASN A 4 -7.49 -36.29 15.23
C ASN A 4 -6.84 -35.85 16.56
N LEU A 5 -6.41 -34.59 16.68
CA LEU A 5 -5.83 -34.04 17.91
C LEU A 5 -6.84 -34.00 19.08
N TYR A 6 -8.11 -33.73 18.78
CA TYR A 6 -9.16 -33.67 19.80
C TYR A 6 -9.54 -35.06 20.31
N LYS A 7 -9.49 -36.08 19.43
CA LYS A 7 -9.66 -37.49 19.80
C LYS A 7 -8.51 -37.99 20.69
N VAL A 8 -7.26 -37.61 20.38
CA VAL A 8 -6.08 -37.97 21.19
C VAL A 8 -6.15 -37.34 22.58
N GLU A 9 -6.52 -36.06 22.67
CA GLU A 9 -6.72 -35.40 23.96
C GLU A 9 -7.79 -36.08 24.83
N ASN A 10 -8.95 -36.39 24.25
CA ASN A 10 -10.02 -37.08 24.96
C ASN A 10 -9.61 -38.49 25.44
N THR A 11 -8.83 -39.20 24.64
CA THR A 11 -8.32 -40.55 24.98
C THR A 11 -7.32 -40.47 26.13
N LEU A 12 -6.41 -39.50 26.10
CA LEU A 12 -5.42 -39.28 27.16
C LEU A 12 -6.05 -38.81 28.48
N ARG A 13 -7.08 -37.95 28.41
CA ARG A 13 -7.87 -37.54 29.59
C ARG A 13 -8.65 -38.71 30.19
N SER A 14 -9.12 -39.64 29.35
CA SER A 14 -9.77 -40.89 29.78
C SER A 14 -8.79 -41.80 30.52
N ILE A 15 -7.58 -42.00 29.99
CA ILE A 15 -6.54 -42.84 30.61
C ILE A 15 -6.09 -42.26 31.96
N ALA A 16 -5.83 -40.95 32.02
CA ALA A 16 -5.47 -40.26 33.26
C ALA A 16 -6.56 -40.30 34.35
N LYS A 17 -7.83 -40.52 33.97
CA LYS A 17 -8.93 -40.72 34.93
C LYS A 17 -9.01 -42.16 35.46
N ARG A 18 -8.59 -43.16 34.67
CA ARG A 18 -8.62 -44.58 35.08
C ARG A 18 -7.43 -44.97 35.95
N TYR A 19 -6.25 -44.41 35.68
CA TYR A 19 -5.02 -44.76 36.39
C TYR A 19 -4.54 -43.58 37.23
N LYS A 20 -4.71 -43.67 38.56
CA LYS A 20 -4.40 -42.60 39.52
C LYS A 20 -2.92 -42.16 39.52
N SER A 21 -2.02 -42.98 38.98
CA SER A 21 -0.58 -42.73 38.83
C SER A 21 -0.23 -41.86 37.61
N VAL A 22 -1.13 -41.69 36.64
CA VAL A 22 -0.86 -40.96 35.39
C VAL A 22 -1.58 -39.60 35.39
N LYS A 23 -0.84 -38.50 35.49
CA LYS A 23 -1.39 -37.14 35.40
C LYS A 23 -1.32 -36.60 33.98
N TYR A 24 -2.44 -36.07 33.49
CA TYR A 24 -2.50 -35.41 32.18
C TYR A 24 -1.58 -34.17 32.17
N SER A 25 -0.63 -34.14 31.24
CA SER A 25 0.25 -32.99 30.99
C SER A 25 0.55 -32.89 29.51
N LEU A 26 0.98 -31.70 29.05
CA LEU A 26 1.39 -31.48 27.66
C LEU A 26 2.57 -32.40 27.29
N GLY A 27 3.49 -32.65 28.24
CA GLY A 27 4.58 -33.61 28.07
C GLY A 27 4.08 -35.04 27.81
N LEU A 28 3.02 -35.48 28.48
CA LEU A 28 2.43 -36.81 28.26
C LEU A 28 1.76 -36.93 26.88
N ALA A 29 1.11 -35.87 26.40
CA ALA A 29 0.52 -35.84 25.06
C ALA A 29 1.59 -35.91 23.97
N ILE A 30 2.69 -35.20 24.16
CA ILE A 30 3.86 -35.22 23.27
C ILE A 30 4.54 -36.60 23.30
N LEU A 31 4.67 -37.22 24.48
CA LEU A 31 5.25 -38.56 24.64
C LEU A 31 4.39 -39.65 23.98
N PHE A 32 3.06 -39.57 24.11
CA PHE A 32 2.11 -40.49 23.45
C PHE A 32 2.12 -40.34 21.92
N LEU A 33 2.25 -39.12 21.40
CA LEU A 33 2.40 -38.89 19.95
C LEU A 33 3.71 -39.46 19.39
N MET A 34 4.77 -39.49 20.21
CA MET A 34 6.08 -40.02 19.79
C MET A 34 6.22 -41.53 19.92
N MET A 35 5.61 -42.15 20.94
CA MET A 35 5.86 -43.56 21.31
C MET A 35 4.60 -44.44 21.34
N GLY A 36 3.42 -43.88 21.07
CA GLY A 36 2.15 -44.59 21.16
C GLY A 36 1.86 -45.12 22.57
N VAL A 37 1.16 -46.25 22.66
CA VAL A 37 0.82 -46.91 23.94
C VAL A 37 2.05 -47.42 24.69
N GLY A 38 3.21 -47.58 24.02
CA GLY A 38 4.47 -47.99 24.65
C GLY A 38 5.10 -46.94 25.58
N ALA A 39 4.48 -45.76 25.73
CA ALA A 39 4.93 -44.70 26.63
C ALA A 39 4.55 -44.92 28.11
N PHE A 40 3.75 -45.95 28.44
CA PHE A 40 3.24 -46.21 29.79
C PHE A 40 3.98 -47.38 30.48
N SER A 41 4.08 -47.34 31.82
CA SER A 41 4.76 -48.35 32.64
C SER A 41 4.04 -49.70 32.66
N GLU A 42 4.75 -50.76 33.07
CA GLU A 42 4.32 -52.18 33.11
C GLU A 42 2.90 -52.44 33.64
N GLU A 43 2.36 -51.62 34.56
CA GLU A 43 0.99 -51.76 35.09
C GLU A 43 -0.15 -51.57 34.06
N VAL A 44 0.15 -51.13 32.82
CA VAL A 44 -0.84 -51.00 31.72
C VAL A 44 -0.60 -52.02 30.59
N ASN A 45 0.46 -52.82 30.64
CA ASN A 45 0.85 -53.71 29.53
C ASN A 45 0.32 -55.14 29.71
N ASN A 46 -0.71 -55.50 28.93
CA ASN A 46 -1.13 -56.89 28.71
C ASN A 46 -0.20 -57.58 27.69
N PRO A 47 0.12 -58.88 27.82
CA PRO A 47 1.30 -59.50 27.20
C PRO A 47 1.16 -59.96 25.73
N GLU A 48 0.39 -59.27 24.88
CA GLU A 48 0.17 -59.69 23.48
C GLU A 48 0.71 -58.74 22.40
N ALA A 49 1.51 -57.73 22.75
CA ALA A 49 2.21 -56.91 21.77
C ALA A 49 3.58 -56.46 22.29
N VAL A 50 4.56 -57.37 22.27
CA VAL A 50 5.96 -57.04 22.57
C VAL A 50 6.74 -56.98 21.25
N PRO A 51 7.28 -55.81 20.84
CA PRO A 51 8.26 -55.74 19.77
C PRO A 51 9.51 -56.52 20.17
N THR A 52 10.03 -57.32 19.26
CA THR A 52 11.14 -58.23 19.56
C THR A 52 12.44 -57.45 19.83
N ARG A 53 13.41 -58.06 20.55
CA ARG A 53 14.71 -57.44 20.87
C ARG A 53 15.45 -56.93 19.61
N GLU A 54 15.20 -57.53 18.45
CA GLU A 54 15.78 -57.12 17.16
C GLU A 54 15.15 -55.83 16.63
N GLU A 55 13.84 -55.62 16.76
CA GLU A 55 13.17 -54.37 16.35
C GLU A 55 13.59 -53.18 17.24
N ILE A 56 13.87 -53.44 18.52
CA ILE A 56 14.42 -52.43 19.45
C ILE A 56 15.88 -52.10 19.11
N ALA A 57 16.67 -53.09 18.66
CA ALA A 57 18.05 -52.86 18.22
C ALA A 57 18.09 -52.07 16.89
N ILE A 58 17.24 -52.42 15.93
CA ILE A 58 17.11 -51.75 14.64
C ILE A 58 16.60 -50.31 14.82
N SER A 59 15.63 -50.08 15.69
CA SER A 59 15.16 -48.72 15.98
C SER A 59 16.22 -47.86 16.68
N LYS A 60 17.02 -48.44 17.60
CA LYS A 60 18.18 -47.74 18.19
C LYS A 60 19.26 -47.43 17.17
N GLU A 61 19.53 -48.33 16.24
CA GLU A 61 20.52 -48.12 15.17
C GLU A 61 20.03 -47.08 14.16
N ASN A 62 18.75 -47.11 13.77
CA ASN A 62 18.11 -46.10 12.93
C ASN A 62 18.08 -44.72 13.60
N LEU A 63 17.87 -44.66 14.93
CA LEU A 63 17.96 -43.43 15.70
C LEU A 63 19.41 -42.93 15.77
N LYS A 64 20.40 -43.80 15.98
CA LYS A 64 21.82 -43.44 15.99
C LYS A 64 22.27 -42.92 14.61
N ASN A 65 21.83 -43.54 13.54
CA ASN A 65 22.09 -43.11 12.16
C ASN A 65 21.35 -41.80 11.84
N SER A 66 20.11 -41.63 12.30
CA SER A 66 19.35 -40.38 12.14
C SER A 66 20.00 -39.22 12.89
N VAL A 67 20.45 -39.45 14.13
CA VAL A 67 21.18 -38.46 14.94
C VAL A 67 22.53 -38.14 14.31
N GLY A 68 23.27 -39.13 13.80
CA GLY A 68 24.50 -38.90 13.05
C GLY A 68 24.27 -38.07 11.76
N SER A 69 23.17 -38.35 11.04
CA SER A 69 22.79 -37.58 9.85
C SER A 69 22.35 -36.15 10.18
N LEU A 70 21.67 -35.96 11.33
CA LEU A 70 21.26 -34.64 11.82
C LEU A 70 22.47 -33.84 12.28
N GLN A 71 23.41 -34.47 12.99
CA GLN A 71 24.67 -33.86 13.38
C GLN A 71 25.45 -33.43 12.13
N SER A 72 25.58 -34.30 11.13
CA SER A 72 26.23 -33.97 9.85
C SER A 72 25.52 -32.84 9.09
N LYS A 73 24.19 -32.80 9.10
CA LYS A 73 23.40 -31.69 8.51
C LYS A 73 23.54 -30.39 9.30
N ILE A 74 23.62 -30.45 10.63
CA ILE A 74 23.85 -29.29 11.50
C ILE A 74 25.27 -28.76 11.28
N ASP A 75 26.27 -29.62 11.17
CA ASP A 75 27.66 -29.24 10.93
C ASP A 75 27.81 -28.66 9.51
N SER A 76 27.12 -29.24 8.53
CA SER A 76 27.04 -28.70 7.16
C SER A 76 26.35 -27.34 7.14
N ALA A 77 25.22 -27.19 7.84
CA ALA A 77 24.51 -25.92 7.96
C ALA A 77 25.32 -24.86 8.75
N ARG A 78 26.12 -25.28 9.74
CA ARG A 78 27.07 -24.38 10.43
C ARG A 78 28.19 -23.94 9.50
N ALA A 79 28.78 -24.85 8.72
CA ALA A 79 29.80 -24.51 7.74
C ALA A 79 29.25 -23.62 6.61
N GLU A 80 28.00 -23.83 6.19
CA GLU A 80 27.32 -23.02 5.18
C GLU A 80 26.91 -21.65 5.75
N ASN A 81 26.47 -21.58 7.00
CA ASN A 81 26.25 -20.33 7.72
C ASN A 81 27.56 -19.58 7.99
N GLU A 82 28.68 -20.26 8.26
CA GLU A 82 29.99 -19.63 8.38
C GLU A 82 30.46 -19.09 7.03
N LYS A 83 30.26 -19.82 5.93
CA LYS A 83 30.49 -19.32 4.57
C LYS A 83 29.62 -18.10 4.26
N GLY A 84 28.33 -18.16 4.62
CA GLY A 84 27.38 -17.06 4.51
C GLY A 84 27.79 -15.87 5.37
N LEU A 85 28.26 -16.09 6.60
CA LEU A 85 28.79 -15.06 7.50
C LEU A 85 30.08 -14.44 6.93
N THR A 86 30.99 -15.22 6.35
CA THR A 86 32.17 -14.69 5.67
C THR A 86 31.81 -13.92 4.40
N GLY A 87 30.81 -14.39 3.65
CA GLY A 87 30.27 -13.70 2.47
C GLY A 87 29.59 -12.39 2.83
N LEU A 88 28.72 -12.38 3.84
CA LEU A 88 28.09 -11.19 4.40
C LEU A 88 29.11 -10.24 5.04
N LYS A 89 30.20 -10.77 5.61
CA LYS A 89 31.30 -9.95 6.14
C LYS A 89 32.14 -9.35 5.02
N LEU A 90 32.35 -10.07 3.90
CA LEU A 90 32.96 -9.54 2.68
C LEU A 90 32.05 -8.52 1.99
N GLU A 91 30.74 -8.75 1.97
CA GLU A 91 29.74 -7.83 1.43
C GLU A 91 29.61 -6.59 2.33
N LEU A 92 29.69 -6.74 3.65
CA LEU A 92 29.80 -5.63 4.59
C LEU A 92 31.12 -4.86 4.40
N ILE A 93 32.24 -5.54 4.18
CA ILE A 93 33.52 -4.90 3.84
C ILE A 93 33.43 -4.18 2.49
N GLN A 94 32.80 -4.77 1.48
CA GLN A 94 32.57 -4.14 0.18
C GLN A 94 31.59 -2.96 0.27
N LEU A 95 30.57 -3.03 1.13
CA LEU A 95 29.64 -1.93 1.43
C LEU A 95 30.31 -0.84 2.26
N MET A 96 31.28 -1.19 3.11
CA MET A 96 32.14 -0.22 3.81
C MET A 96 33.16 0.42 2.87
N GLU A 97 33.76 -0.32 1.93
CA GLU A 97 34.68 0.20 0.90
C GLU A 97 33.96 1.01 -0.19
N GLN A 98 32.72 0.67 -0.54
CA GLN A 98 31.88 1.46 -1.45
C GLN A 98 31.17 2.63 -0.73
N GLY A 99 31.00 2.55 0.59
CA GLY A 99 30.42 3.60 1.44
C GLY A 99 31.29 4.85 1.58
N ASP A 100 32.55 4.81 1.14
CA ASP A 100 33.47 5.96 1.14
C ASP A 100 33.38 6.83 -0.13
N GLN A 101 32.35 6.65 -0.96
CA GLN A 101 31.98 7.63 -2.00
C GLN A 101 30.57 8.18 -1.80
N VAL A 102 30.54 9.44 -1.34
CA VAL A 102 29.43 10.41 -1.38
C VAL A 102 28.29 10.18 -0.38
N VAL A 103 28.53 10.52 0.89
CA VAL A 103 27.46 10.92 1.83
C VAL A 103 27.40 12.44 1.91
N LYS A 104 26.28 13.03 1.48
CA LYS A 104 25.99 14.45 1.72
C LYS A 104 25.74 14.69 3.21
N SER A 105 26.34 15.75 3.73
CA SER A 105 26.37 16.12 5.14
C SER A 105 24.95 16.34 5.73
N PRO A 106 24.62 15.85 6.94
CA PRO A 106 23.35 16.14 7.60
C PRO A 106 23.21 17.62 7.99
N TRP A 107 21.98 18.14 8.08
CA TRP A 107 21.62 19.56 8.37
C TRP A 107 22.37 20.17 9.58
N ALA A 108 22.73 19.37 10.59
CA ALA A 108 23.50 19.82 11.75
C ALA A 108 24.95 20.27 11.42
N SER A 109 25.53 19.78 10.32
CA SER A 109 26.91 20.12 9.90
C SER A 109 27.04 21.53 9.31
N TRP A 110 25.97 22.09 8.73
CA TRP A 110 25.93 23.47 8.22
C TRP A 110 25.75 24.51 9.31
N GLN A 111 25.06 24.15 10.40
CA GLN A 111 24.76 25.09 11.50
C GLN A 111 25.86 25.12 12.58
N PHE A 112 26.65 24.04 12.74
CA PHE A 112 27.64 23.91 13.82
C PHE A 112 29.03 23.41 13.38
N GLY A 113 29.29 23.20 12.09
CA GLY A 113 30.63 22.89 11.58
C GLY A 113 31.22 21.55 12.06
N LEU A 114 30.41 20.52 12.28
CA LEU A 114 30.87 19.19 12.68
C LEU A 114 31.18 18.32 11.45
N ASN A 115 32.46 17.97 11.25
CA ASN A 115 32.93 16.96 10.30
C ASN A 115 33.20 15.63 11.03
N TYR A 116 32.59 14.53 10.56
CA TYR A 116 32.95 13.16 10.97
C TYR A 116 33.90 12.57 9.93
N MET A 117 35.11 12.19 10.35
CA MET A 117 35.98 11.29 9.58
C MET A 117 36.60 10.27 10.52
N TYR A 118 36.39 8.98 10.22
CA TYR A 118 37.11 7.86 10.80
C TYR A 118 38.47 7.74 10.09
N SER A 119 39.52 7.47 10.87
CA SER A 119 40.91 7.37 10.40
C SER A 119 41.29 5.94 10.08
N ASP A 120 41.83 5.72 8.89
CA ASP A 120 42.53 4.49 8.55
C ASP A 120 43.97 4.45 9.11
N TRP A 121 44.40 3.22 9.33
CA TRP A 121 45.49 2.77 10.19
C TRP A 121 46.91 3.09 9.66
N ARG A 122 47.51 4.22 10.09
CA ARG A 122 48.97 4.50 10.33
C ARG A 122 49.51 5.88 9.88
N GLY A 123 48.79 6.96 10.14
CA GLY A 123 49.40 8.30 10.05
C GLY A 123 48.55 9.40 10.68
N THR A 124 49.20 10.37 11.35
CA THR A 124 48.51 11.55 11.90
C THR A 124 48.05 12.46 10.75
N TYR A 125 46.74 12.75 10.70
CA TYR A 125 46.09 13.57 9.69
C TYR A 125 46.74 14.96 9.52
N LYS A 126 46.98 15.37 8.26
CA LYS A 126 47.56 16.68 7.92
C LYS A 126 46.65 17.80 8.43
N GLY A 127 47.13 18.56 9.41
CA GLY A 127 46.39 19.66 10.07
C GLY A 127 46.22 19.53 11.59
N ARG A 128 46.75 18.46 12.22
CA ARG A 128 46.84 18.34 13.70
C ARG A 128 48.26 18.45 14.27
N GLY A 129 49.29 18.49 13.43
CA GLY A 129 50.71 18.52 13.87
C GLY A 129 51.21 19.87 14.37
N ASP A 130 50.40 20.92 14.27
CA ASP A 130 50.76 22.31 14.51
C ASP A 130 50.07 22.93 15.75
N LYS A 131 49.23 22.19 16.47
CA LYS A 131 48.54 22.71 17.67
C LYS A 131 49.50 23.15 18.78
N SER A 132 50.54 22.38 19.10
CA SER A 132 51.50 22.74 20.15
C SER A 132 52.43 23.91 19.78
N LYS A 133 52.57 24.23 18.49
CA LYS A 133 53.30 25.40 17.99
C LYS A 133 52.42 26.64 17.83
N LYS A 134 51.10 26.49 17.63
CA LYS A 134 50.16 27.57 17.31
C LYS A 134 49.30 28.02 18.51
N TYR A 135 49.12 27.17 19.51
CA TYR A 135 48.43 27.46 20.77
C TYR A 135 49.33 27.06 21.94
N PRO A 136 50.20 27.97 22.44
CA PRO A 136 51.23 27.65 23.45
C PRO A 136 50.69 27.28 24.85
N TYR A 137 49.37 27.27 25.06
CA TYR A 137 48.78 27.25 26.39
C TYR A 137 47.48 26.45 26.46
N GLU A 138 47.44 25.43 27.32
CA GLU A 138 46.25 24.59 27.63
C GLU A 138 45.93 24.57 29.15
N GLY A 139 46.15 25.69 29.87
CA GLY A 139 45.93 25.80 31.32
C GLY A 139 44.74 26.69 31.74
N VAL A 140 44.38 26.66 33.03
CA VAL A 140 43.38 27.57 33.64
C VAL A 140 44.09 28.80 34.23
N PHE A 141 43.65 30.01 33.86
CA PHE A 141 44.24 31.24 34.42
C PHE A 141 43.85 31.44 35.89
N VAL A 142 44.80 31.89 36.70
CA VAL A 142 44.66 32.13 38.14
C VAL A 142 44.57 33.65 38.39
N ARG A 143 43.54 34.11 39.11
CA ARG A 143 43.39 35.52 39.50
C ARG A 143 44.20 35.81 40.77
N GLU A 144 44.74 37.02 40.90
CA GLU A 144 45.36 37.45 42.16
C GLU A 144 44.37 37.38 43.34
N SER A 145 44.86 36.96 44.50
CA SER A 145 44.11 36.79 45.75
C SER A 145 44.94 37.26 46.94
N GLY A 146 44.31 37.55 48.07
CA GLY A 146 44.99 38.03 49.29
C GLY A 146 45.21 39.55 49.31
N GLU A 147 46.31 40.02 49.90
CA GLU A 147 46.59 41.46 50.15
C GLU A 147 46.65 42.33 48.88
N ASN A 148 46.81 41.72 47.70
CA ASN A 148 46.94 42.41 46.40
C ASN A 148 45.67 42.32 45.53
N GLU A 149 44.54 41.93 46.12
CA GLU A 149 43.27 41.71 45.40
C GLU A 149 42.76 42.95 44.64
N ILE A 150 43.15 44.14 45.09
CA ILE A 150 42.76 45.43 44.50
C ILE A 150 43.41 45.70 43.14
N ASN A 151 44.55 45.07 42.85
CA ASN A 151 45.27 45.21 41.57
C ASN A 151 44.44 44.70 40.37
N ARG A 152 43.43 43.85 40.63
CA ARG A 152 42.51 43.34 39.61
C ARG A 152 41.55 44.40 39.05
N TYR A 153 41.41 45.53 39.73
CA TYR A 153 40.42 46.57 39.42
C TYR A 153 41.05 47.90 38.95
N VAL A 154 42.38 47.96 38.82
CA VAL A 154 43.08 49.13 38.28
C VAL A 154 42.98 49.09 36.75
N SER A 155 42.27 50.07 36.17
CA SER A 155 42.10 50.23 34.72
C SER A 155 43.43 50.47 34.00
N SER A 156 43.57 50.01 32.75
CA SER A 156 44.75 50.28 31.90
C SER A 156 45.02 51.76 31.66
N GLU A 157 43.97 52.58 31.75
CA GLU A 157 44.00 54.03 31.57
C GLU A 157 44.31 54.78 32.88
N SER A 158 44.41 54.09 34.03
CA SER A 158 44.78 54.69 35.31
C SER A 158 46.27 55.01 35.37
N SER A 159 46.65 56.17 35.90
CA SER A 159 48.05 56.53 36.16
C SER A 159 48.76 55.54 37.11
N PHE A 160 47.99 54.81 37.92
CA PHE A 160 48.50 53.75 38.81
C PHE A 160 48.69 52.40 38.11
N TYR A 161 48.15 52.20 36.90
CA TYR A 161 48.28 50.94 36.16
C TYR A 161 49.73 50.61 35.87
N SER A 162 50.55 51.59 35.50
CA SER A 162 51.99 51.41 35.25
C SER A 162 52.80 50.97 36.48
N LYS A 163 52.22 51.09 37.69
CA LYS A 163 52.88 50.76 38.96
C LYS A 163 52.58 49.33 39.44
N LEU A 164 51.69 48.58 38.79
CA LEU A 164 51.47 47.17 39.14
C LEU A 164 52.73 46.33 38.79
N PRO A 165 53.07 45.30 39.59
CA PRO A 165 54.23 44.46 39.36
C PRO A 165 54.09 43.62 38.08
N LYS A 166 55.14 43.60 37.24
CA LYS A 166 55.16 42.82 35.99
C LYS A 166 55.38 41.34 36.29
N SER A 167 54.60 40.47 35.66
CA SER A 167 54.68 39.02 35.83
C SER A 167 55.10 38.31 34.53
N THR A 168 56.02 37.36 34.64
CA THR A 168 56.38 36.41 33.56
C THR A 168 55.62 35.09 33.67
N ASN A 169 54.72 34.96 34.66
CA ASN A 169 53.93 33.76 34.87
C ASN A 169 52.83 33.65 33.78
N PRO A 170 52.86 32.63 32.90
CA PRO A 170 51.87 32.46 31.85
C PRO A 170 50.46 32.17 32.39
N TYR A 171 50.34 31.75 33.66
CA TYR A 171 49.07 31.41 34.30
C TYR A 171 48.40 32.58 35.05
N SER A 172 49.05 33.74 35.24
CA SER A 172 48.44 34.89 35.96
C SER A 172 47.40 35.60 35.09
N ALA A 173 46.16 35.77 35.55
CA ALA A 173 45.12 36.56 34.88
C ALA A 173 45.28 38.08 35.10
N SER A 174 46.03 38.46 36.14
CA SER A 174 46.21 39.83 36.61
C SER A 174 47.59 40.34 36.16
N SER A 175 47.66 41.19 35.15
CA SER A 175 48.91 41.91 34.84
C SER A 175 48.68 43.11 33.94
N ASN A 176 49.37 44.20 34.24
CA ASN A 176 49.55 45.38 33.39
C ASN A 176 50.62 45.23 32.29
N ALA A 177 51.42 44.15 32.28
CA ALA A 177 52.23 43.76 31.13
C ALA A 177 52.76 42.32 31.31
N ARG A 178 52.21 41.37 30.55
CA ARG A 178 52.84 40.05 30.31
C ARG A 178 54.03 40.24 29.37
N GLN A 179 55.17 40.67 29.90
CA GLN A 179 56.32 41.03 29.09
C GLN A 179 56.95 39.75 28.50
N GLY A 180 56.95 39.60 27.16
CA GLY A 180 57.62 38.51 26.45
C GLY A 180 56.74 37.34 25.99
N LEU A 181 55.43 37.36 26.21
CA LEU A 181 54.50 36.31 25.73
C LEU A 181 53.82 36.74 24.42
N LYS A 182 53.87 35.89 23.39
CA LYS A 182 53.16 36.10 22.12
C LYS A 182 51.66 35.87 22.34
N GLY A 183 50.82 36.81 21.91
CA GLY A 183 49.37 36.81 22.15
C GLY A 183 48.66 35.49 21.78
N TYR A 184 47.55 35.21 22.47
CA TYR A 184 46.78 33.97 22.29
C TYR A 184 45.82 34.08 21.10
N GLY A 185 45.95 33.16 20.14
CA GLY A 185 45.05 33.07 18.99
C GLY A 185 45.45 33.92 17.78
N ILE A 186 44.76 33.68 16.66
CA ILE A 186 45.10 34.20 15.32
C ILE A 186 44.54 35.60 15.06
N ALA A 187 43.94 36.24 16.07
CA ALA A 187 43.33 37.56 15.97
C ALA A 187 43.65 38.38 17.22
N SER A 188 44.16 39.60 17.03
CA SER A 188 44.28 40.60 18.09
C SER A 188 43.09 41.55 18.03
N THR A 189 42.31 41.67 19.10
CA THR A 189 41.33 42.74 19.23
C THR A 189 41.98 43.93 19.94
N ILE A 190 41.82 45.13 19.38
CA ILE A 190 42.17 46.40 20.03
C ILE A 190 40.91 46.82 20.80
N PRO A 191 40.88 46.75 22.15
CA PRO A 191 39.73 47.23 22.91
C PRO A 191 39.70 48.77 22.87
N VAL A 192 38.52 49.35 22.64
CA VAL A 192 38.26 50.79 22.76
C VAL A 192 37.62 51.03 24.14
N PRO A 193 38.30 51.69 25.10
CA PRO A 193 37.77 51.90 26.46
C PRO A 193 36.81 53.10 26.54
N GLU A 194 35.84 53.03 27.45
CA GLU A 194 34.98 54.16 27.82
C GLU A 194 35.70 55.14 28.78
N PRO A 195 35.31 56.44 28.81
CA PRO A 195 35.97 57.45 29.65
C PRO A 195 35.76 57.22 31.16
N ILE A 196 36.82 57.48 31.95
CA ILE A 196 36.83 57.32 33.41
C ILE A 196 35.93 58.39 34.08
N VAL A 197 35.09 57.96 35.03
CA VAL A 197 34.33 58.84 35.92
C VAL A 197 34.99 58.86 37.30
N ASP A 198 35.38 60.03 37.78
CA ASP A 198 35.99 60.22 39.10
C ASP A 198 34.95 60.08 40.22
N LEU A 199 35.32 59.34 41.28
CA LEU A 199 34.56 59.24 42.52
C LEU A 199 35.40 59.82 43.65
N GLU A 200 35.09 61.04 44.09
CA GLU A 200 35.72 61.66 45.26
C GLU A 200 35.14 61.07 46.56
N LEU A 201 36.03 60.58 47.44
CA LEU A 201 35.70 60.08 48.77
C LEU A 201 36.36 60.96 49.83
N ASN A 202 35.59 61.80 50.51
CA ASN A 202 36.03 62.54 51.70
C ASN A 202 35.66 61.76 52.97
N ALA A 203 36.65 61.56 53.84
CA ALA A 203 36.48 60.97 55.17
C ALA A 203 36.77 62.03 56.24
N ALA A 204 35.83 62.27 57.17
CA ALA A 204 36.15 62.75 58.52
C ALA A 204 34.97 62.69 59.51
N ILE A 205 35.19 61.84 60.53
CA ILE A 205 34.95 62.05 61.98
C ILE A 205 33.52 61.90 62.55
N ASN A 206 33.42 60.88 63.40
CA ASN A 206 32.35 60.57 64.35
C ASN A 206 32.42 61.51 65.59
N PRO A 207 31.32 61.86 66.27
CA PRO A 207 31.00 61.08 67.47
C PRO A 207 29.52 60.98 67.89
N LYS A 208 29.26 59.89 68.64
CA LYS A 208 28.36 59.76 69.78
C LYS A 208 26.84 59.94 69.57
N VAL A 209 26.21 58.77 69.46
CA VAL A 209 24.95 58.33 70.10
C VAL A 209 23.75 59.28 70.02
N VAL A 210 22.79 58.92 69.15
CA VAL A 210 21.37 59.23 69.35
C VAL A 210 20.58 57.94 69.16
N ASN A 211 19.96 57.47 70.23
CA ASN A 211 18.96 56.41 70.19
C ASN A 211 17.65 56.99 69.64
N LYS A 212 17.30 56.65 68.40
CA LYS A 212 15.94 56.76 67.87
C LYS A 212 15.65 55.43 67.19
N ALA A 213 14.59 54.77 67.63
CA ALA A 213 14.16 53.47 67.12
C ALA A 213 14.12 53.46 65.58
N ASP A 214 14.64 52.39 64.98
CA ASP A 214 14.60 52.18 63.54
C ASP A 214 13.15 52.22 63.04
N LEU A 215 12.87 53.15 62.11
CA LEU A 215 11.67 53.06 61.30
C LEU A 215 11.88 51.91 60.32
N ASN A 216 11.33 50.73 60.63
CA ASN A 216 11.32 49.59 59.72
C ASN A 216 10.32 49.85 58.57
N LEU A 217 10.70 50.71 57.63
CA LEU A 217 10.05 50.79 56.33
C LEU A 217 10.64 49.70 55.45
N VAL A 218 10.02 48.53 55.49
CA VAL A 218 10.21 47.51 54.45
C VAL A 218 9.89 48.19 53.11
N PRO A 219 10.84 48.29 52.16
CA PRO A 219 10.51 48.75 50.82
C PRO A 219 9.39 47.86 50.31
N LYS A 220 8.24 48.42 49.93
CA LYS A 220 7.23 47.64 49.22
C LYS A 220 7.92 47.11 47.96
N THR A 221 8.22 45.81 47.94
CA THR A 221 8.60 45.11 46.72
C THR A 221 7.54 45.43 45.68
N ALA A 222 7.93 46.12 44.61
CA ALA A 222 7.02 46.39 43.51
C ALA A 222 6.45 45.03 43.06
N ASN A 223 5.13 44.88 43.15
CA ASN A 223 4.44 43.71 42.62
C ASN A 223 4.66 43.70 41.11
N LYS A 224 5.72 43.04 40.65
CA LYS A 224 5.91 42.80 39.22
C LYS A 224 4.78 41.88 38.78
N PRO A 225 3.86 42.31 37.91
CA PRO A 225 2.81 41.43 37.43
C PRO A 225 3.46 40.21 36.77
N THR A 226 3.17 39.01 37.28
CA THR A 226 3.42 37.80 36.51
C THR A 226 2.46 37.84 35.32
N LEU A 227 2.98 38.24 34.16
CA LEU A 227 2.22 38.22 32.92
C LEU A 227 1.72 36.79 32.68
N PRO A 228 0.41 36.59 32.49
CA PRO A 228 -0.11 35.26 32.21
C PRO A 228 0.49 34.74 30.92
N GLU A 229 0.73 33.43 30.87
CA GLU A 229 1.16 32.77 29.64
C GLU A 229 0.11 33.03 28.54
N PRO A 230 0.48 33.66 27.42
CA PRO A 230 -0.49 34.05 26.40
C PRO A 230 -1.07 32.80 25.73
N VAL A 231 -2.41 32.71 25.67
CA VAL A 231 -3.09 31.72 24.82
C VAL A 231 -2.76 32.06 23.37
N ARG A 232 -2.11 31.15 22.65
CA ARG A 232 -1.88 31.29 21.20
C ARG A 232 -2.70 30.25 20.46
N PHE A 233 -3.74 30.71 19.77
CA PHE A 233 -4.36 29.92 18.71
C PHE A 233 -3.53 30.15 17.44
N SER A 234 -2.64 29.22 17.14
CA SER A 234 -2.01 29.10 15.83
C SER A 234 -2.54 27.85 15.14
N PRO A 235 -3.84 27.83 14.78
CA PRO A 235 -4.44 26.64 14.22
C PRO A 235 -3.76 26.29 12.90
N ILE A 236 -3.50 25.01 12.76
CA ILE A 236 -2.74 24.45 11.66
C ILE A 236 -3.74 24.03 10.59
N ALA A 237 -3.57 24.53 9.36
CA ALA A 237 -4.40 24.09 8.25
C ALA A 237 -4.27 22.56 8.05
N PRO A 238 -5.32 21.87 7.57
CA PRO A 238 -5.27 20.42 7.39
C PRO A 238 -4.05 19.98 6.57
N ASN A 239 -3.29 19.03 7.10
CA ASN A 239 -2.19 18.40 6.37
C ASN A 239 -2.67 17.06 5.75
N ILE A 240 -3.28 17.16 4.58
CA ILE A 240 -3.78 16.01 3.82
C ILE A 240 -3.01 15.90 2.50
N VAL A 241 -2.11 14.92 2.47
CA VAL A 241 -1.31 14.58 1.30
C VAL A 241 -2.05 13.52 0.48
N SER A 242 -2.22 13.78 -0.81
CA SER A 242 -2.71 12.78 -1.76
C SER A 242 -1.69 11.65 -1.88
N PRO A 243 -2.11 10.37 -1.95
CA PRO A 243 -1.19 9.31 -2.34
C PRO A 243 -0.50 9.65 -3.66
N ASP A 244 0.79 9.32 -3.76
CA ASP A 244 1.50 9.36 -5.03
C ASP A 244 0.85 8.37 -6.00
N ASP A 245 0.85 8.70 -7.29
CA ASP A 245 0.31 7.80 -8.30
C ASP A 245 1.14 6.51 -8.32
N PRO A 246 0.55 5.34 -8.04
CA PRO A 246 1.29 4.09 -8.13
C PRO A 246 1.62 3.80 -9.59
N ALA A 247 2.72 3.07 -9.80
CA ALA A 247 2.95 2.42 -11.08
C ALA A 247 1.87 1.35 -11.25
N LEU A 248 0.83 1.68 -12.00
CA LEU A 248 -0.30 0.79 -12.19
C LEU A 248 0.18 -0.51 -12.87
N PRO A 249 -0.22 -1.70 -12.38
CA PRO A 249 0.08 -3.00 -12.99
C PRO A 249 -0.02 -2.97 -14.52
N VAL A 250 1.08 -3.10 -15.25
CA VAL A 250 0.94 -3.23 -16.71
C VAL A 250 0.46 -4.65 -16.95
N PRO A 251 -0.70 -4.87 -17.60
CA PRO A 251 -1.08 -6.23 -17.98
C PRO A 251 0.07 -6.83 -18.82
N PRO A 252 0.32 -8.14 -18.75
CA PRO A 252 1.31 -8.73 -19.65
C PRO A 252 0.99 -8.39 -21.12
N THR A 253 1.98 -8.38 -21.99
CA THR A 253 1.79 -8.03 -23.41
C THR A 253 2.37 -9.06 -24.38
N PHE A 254 2.91 -10.16 -23.84
CA PHE A 254 3.48 -11.22 -24.63
C PHE A 254 2.39 -11.99 -25.40
N LYS A 255 2.82 -12.59 -26.51
CA LYS A 255 2.01 -13.44 -27.37
C LYS A 255 2.65 -14.82 -27.44
N VAL A 256 1.81 -15.85 -27.40
CA VAL A 256 2.19 -17.20 -27.77
C VAL A 256 1.54 -17.44 -29.13
N TYR A 257 2.32 -17.28 -30.19
CA TYR A 257 1.82 -17.55 -31.53
C TYR A 257 1.66 -19.06 -31.72
N LEU A 258 0.50 -19.46 -32.24
CA LEU A 258 0.14 -20.84 -32.51
C LEU A 258 -0.38 -20.89 -33.95
N GLY A 259 0.38 -21.50 -34.85
CA GLY A 259 0.02 -21.55 -36.27
C GLY A 259 -0.58 -22.90 -36.64
N ALA A 260 -1.66 -22.91 -37.40
CA ALA A 260 -2.26 -24.14 -37.92
C ALA A 260 -1.29 -24.99 -38.76
N ASP A 261 -1.67 -26.25 -38.96
CA ASP A 261 -0.94 -27.28 -39.68
C ASP A 261 -1.89 -28.34 -40.24
N CYS A 262 -1.39 -29.19 -41.12
CA CYS A 262 -2.23 -30.20 -41.76
C CYS A 262 -2.57 -31.37 -40.83
N ASN A 263 -3.86 -31.69 -40.74
CA ASN A 263 -4.35 -32.92 -40.13
C ASN A 263 -5.05 -33.85 -41.16
N SER A 264 -4.97 -35.16 -40.96
CA SER A 264 -5.77 -36.13 -41.74
C SER A 264 -5.81 -37.50 -41.07
N TYR A 265 -6.78 -38.33 -41.46
CA TYR A 265 -6.97 -39.72 -41.00
C TYR A 265 -5.91 -40.74 -41.49
N SER A 266 -4.80 -40.30 -42.09
CA SER A 266 -3.77 -41.21 -42.62
C SER A 266 -2.74 -41.65 -41.56
N GLY A 267 -1.92 -42.67 -41.84
CA GLY A 267 -1.11 -43.37 -40.81
C GLY A 267 -0.25 -42.49 -39.89
N LEU A 268 0.45 -41.48 -40.41
CA LEU A 268 1.14 -40.44 -39.63
C LEU A 268 0.47 -39.06 -39.74
N GLY A 269 -0.76 -38.99 -40.26
CA GLY A 269 -1.40 -37.74 -40.66
C GLY A 269 -0.87 -37.21 -42.00
N CYS A 270 -1.30 -36.01 -42.40
CA CYS A 270 -0.82 -35.37 -43.62
C CYS A 270 0.32 -34.40 -43.32
N ASN A 271 1.17 -34.18 -44.33
CA ASN A 271 2.22 -33.17 -44.25
C ASN A 271 1.63 -31.80 -44.58
N SER A 272 2.03 -30.77 -43.84
CA SER A 272 1.68 -29.37 -44.16
C SER A 272 2.24 -28.90 -45.50
N HIS A 273 3.27 -29.59 -46.00
CA HIS A 273 3.77 -29.49 -47.36
C HIS A 273 4.59 -30.75 -47.70
N ALA A 274 4.71 -31.07 -48.99
CA ALA A 274 5.51 -32.22 -49.44
C ALA A 274 6.98 -32.17 -48.97
N SER A 275 7.53 -30.96 -48.76
CA SER A 275 8.91 -30.75 -48.29
C SER A 275 9.07 -30.74 -46.77
N THR A 276 7.99 -30.81 -45.99
CA THR A 276 8.02 -30.80 -44.52
C THR A 276 7.34 -32.07 -44.00
N PRO A 277 7.96 -33.25 -44.18
CA PRO A 277 7.33 -34.52 -43.85
C PRO A 277 7.19 -34.71 -42.34
N ARG A 278 6.07 -35.30 -41.92
CA ARG A 278 5.87 -35.77 -40.54
C ARG A 278 6.80 -36.94 -40.25
N GLN A 279 7.34 -36.96 -39.04
CA GLN A 279 8.25 -38.02 -38.60
C GLN A 279 7.92 -38.46 -37.18
N ARG A 280 7.83 -39.77 -36.93
CA ARG A 280 7.74 -40.30 -35.56
C ARG A 280 9.13 -40.37 -34.94
N THR A 281 9.24 -40.21 -33.63
CA THR A 281 10.47 -40.48 -32.86
C THR A 281 11.11 -41.81 -33.31
N ALA A 282 12.42 -41.79 -33.55
CA ALA A 282 13.16 -42.99 -33.95
C ALA A 282 13.10 -44.05 -32.83
N GLY A 283 12.91 -45.31 -33.20
CA GLY A 283 12.58 -46.38 -32.23
C GLY A 283 13.57 -46.59 -31.09
N THR A 284 14.85 -46.25 -31.27
CA THR A 284 15.89 -46.37 -30.23
C THR A 284 16.11 -45.07 -29.42
N PHE A 285 15.46 -43.96 -29.80
CA PHE A 285 15.74 -42.65 -29.23
C PHE A 285 15.36 -42.54 -27.76
N LEU A 286 14.17 -43.02 -27.35
CA LEU A 286 13.77 -42.97 -25.94
C LEU A 286 14.63 -43.87 -25.05
N ALA A 287 15.06 -45.03 -25.58
CA ALA A 287 15.88 -45.98 -24.83
C ALA A 287 17.34 -45.55 -24.68
N SER A 288 17.89 -44.83 -25.67
CA SER A 288 19.34 -44.53 -25.72
C SER A 288 19.68 -43.14 -26.25
N GLY A 289 18.90 -42.59 -27.18
CA GLY A 289 19.13 -41.27 -27.77
C GLY A 289 18.91 -40.08 -26.84
N LEU A 290 18.08 -40.21 -25.79
CA LEU A 290 17.89 -39.16 -24.80
C LEU A 290 19.17 -38.85 -24.01
N ASN A 291 20.00 -39.86 -23.71
CA ASN A 291 21.25 -39.72 -22.96
C ASN A 291 21.10 -38.89 -21.67
N ASN A 292 20.05 -39.17 -20.88
CA ASN A 292 19.70 -38.46 -19.65
C ASN A 292 19.45 -36.94 -19.78
N ARG A 293 19.25 -36.42 -21.00
CA ARG A 293 19.02 -34.98 -21.24
C ARG A 293 17.62 -34.51 -20.84
N SER A 294 16.64 -35.39 -20.86
CA SER A 294 15.23 -35.11 -20.57
C SER A 294 14.55 -36.35 -19.97
N LYS A 295 13.46 -36.11 -19.24
CA LYS A 295 12.54 -37.13 -18.69
C LYS A 295 11.48 -37.60 -19.69
N GLN A 296 11.53 -37.13 -20.95
CA GLN A 296 10.59 -37.53 -22.01
C GLN A 296 10.37 -39.04 -22.02
N ASN A 297 9.12 -39.49 -21.92
CA ASN A 297 8.77 -40.91 -21.80
C ASN A 297 7.72 -41.36 -22.82
N ILE A 298 7.49 -40.54 -23.84
CA ILE A 298 6.58 -40.81 -24.95
C ILE A 298 7.26 -40.52 -26.27
N ASP A 299 6.86 -41.24 -27.31
CA ASP A 299 7.20 -40.90 -28.68
C ASP A 299 6.43 -39.66 -29.10
N THR A 300 7.03 -38.87 -30.00
CA THR A 300 6.43 -37.67 -30.55
C THR A 300 6.45 -37.73 -32.06
N ILE A 301 5.70 -36.82 -32.65
CA ILE A 301 5.61 -36.59 -34.08
C ILE A 301 6.21 -35.21 -34.33
N LEU A 302 7.29 -35.15 -35.10
CA LEU A 302 7.76 -33.92 -35.71
C LEU A 302 6.72 -33.48 -36.73
N HIS A 303 6.24 -32.26 -36.59
CA HIS A 303 5.32 -31.65 -37.53
C HIS A 303 5.67 -30.17 -37.76
N TYR A 304 5.01 -29.55 -38.73
CA TYR A 304 5.31 -28.20 -39.17
C TYR A 304 4.04 -27.41 -39.40
N THR A 305 4.04 -26.13 -39.04
CA THR A 305 2.94 -25.23 -39.41
C THR A 305 2.81 -25.11 -40.94
N TRP A 306 1.65 -24.66 -41.41
CA TRP A 306 1.45 -24.36 -42.84
C TRP A 306 2.56 -23.44 -43.38
N PRO A 307 3.02 -23.60 -44.65
CA PRO A 307 4.07 -22.75 -45.22
C PRO A 307 3.74 -21.25 -45.25
N GLN A 308 2.45 -20.91 -45.21
CA GLN A 308 1.92 -19.56 -45.17
C GLN A 308 1.55 -19.11 -43.76
N ASN A 309 1.77 -19.92 -42.70
CA ASN A 309 1.36 -19.60 -41.34
C ASN A 309 2.57 -19.67 -40.35
N PRO A 310 3.10 -18.53 -39.87
CA PRO A 310 2.68 -17.16 -40.18
C PRO A 310 3.25 -16.70 -41.52
N PHE A 311 2.53 -15.88 -42.26
CA PHE A 311 3.04 -15.31 -43.51
C PHE A 311 4.08 -14.22 -43.20
N PRO A 312 5.28 -14.20 -43.83
CA PRO A 312 5.79 -15.12 -44.87
C PRO A 312 6.69 -16.27 -44.34
N ASN A 313 6.83 -16.44 -43.02
CA ASN A 313 7.83 -17.28 -42.34
C ASN A 313 7.25 -18.59 -41.74
N GLY A 314 6.36 -19.28 -42.46
CA GLY A 314 5.73 -20.53 -42.01
C GLY A 314 6.67 -21.75 -42.04
N SER A 315 6.09 -22.95 -41.98
CA SER A 315 6.84 -24.22 -41.88
C SER A 315 7.70 -24.30 -40.62
N LEU A 316 7.12 -23.86 -39.50
CA LEU A 316 7.77 -23.86 -38.19
C LEU A 316 7.63 -25.24 -37.54
N ALA A 317 8.74 -25.84 -37.17
CA ALA A 317 8.78 -27.17 -36.57
C ALA A 317 8.22 -27.17 -35.15
N PHE A 318 7.51 -28.23 -34.79
CA PHE A 318 7.00 -28.50 -33.46
C PHE A 318 6.84 -30.00 -33.19
N LYS A 319 6.77 -30.37 -31.91
CA LYS A 319 6.43 -31.74 -31.51
C LYS A 319 4.95 -31.88 -31.27
N MET A 320 4.42 -33.05 -31.57
CA MET A 320 3.06 -33.44 -31.23
C MET A 320 3.06 -34.84 -30.61
N TRP A 321 2.22 -35.14 -29.61
CA TRP A 321 2.04 -36.53 -29.20
C TRP A 321 0.97 -37.23 -30.03
N ALA A 322 -0.25 -36.70 -30.06
CA ALA A 322 -1.33 -37.24 -30.86
C ALA A 322 -2.33 -36.17 -31.35
N ASP A 323 -2.95 -36.43 -32.50
CA ASP A 323 -4.07 -35.66 -33.05
C ASP A 323 -5.22 -36.59 -33.50
N ASP A 324 -6.43 -36.05 -33.58
CA ASP A 324 -7.62 -36.66 -34.21
C ASP A 324 -7.81 -38.17 -33.85
N THR A 325 -8.03 -39.06 -34.83
CA THR A 325 -8.20 -40.51 -34.63
C THR A 325 -7.02 -41.24 -33.97
N ARG A 326 -5.86 -40.59 -33.82
CA ARG A 326 -4.68 -41.20 -33.19
C ARG A 326 -4.63 -40.99 -31.70
N ILE A 327 -5.52 -40.17 -31.15
CA ILE A 327 -5.63 -39.97 -29.71
C ILE A 327 -6.15 -41.26 -29.09
N PRO A 328 -5.36 -41.99 -28.28
CA PRO A 328 -5.82 -43.21 -27.64
C PRO A 328 -6.91 -42.87 -26.62
N ARG A 329 -8.04 -43.57 -26.67
CA ARG A 329 -9.20 -43.26 -25.82
C ARG A 329 -9.82 -44.49 -25.17
N SER A 330 -10.39 -44.27 -24.00
CA SER A 330 -11.31 -45.18 -23.32
C SER A 330 -12.57 -44.39 -22.94
N GLY A 331 -13.60 -44.46 -23.79
CA GLY A 331 -14.76 -43.56 -23.69
C GLY A 331 -14.36 -42.09 -23.87
N ASP A 332 -14.72 -41.25 -22.92
CA ASP A 332 -14.41 -39.80 -22.89
C ASP A 332 -12.93 -39.51 -22.51
N ASP A 333 -12.26 -40.48 -21.89
CA ASP A 333 -10.92 -40.28 -21.35
C ASP A 333 -9.82 -40.61 -22.37
N ILE A 334 -8.78 -39.78 -22.39
CA ILE A 334 -7.54 -40.01 -23.11
C ILE A 334 -6.72 -41.07 -22.35
N ALA A 335 -6.42 -42.17 -23.02
CA ALA A 335 -5.64 -43.28 -22.46
C ALA A 335 -4.15 -42.93 -22.49
N LEU A 336 -3.69 -42.27 -21.42
CA LEU A 336 -2.28 -41.90 -21.25
C LEU A 336 -1.38 -43.13 -21.01
N PRO A 337 -0.19 -43.19 -21.62
CA PRO A 337 0.70 -44.35 -21.54
C PRO A 337 1.35 -44.54 -20.16
N ALA A 338 1.30 -43.51 -19.30
CA ALA A 338 1.81 -43.54 -17.93
C ALA A 338 0.94 -42.65 -17.03
N ASP A 339 1.09 -42.81 -15.71
CA ASP A 339 0.45 -41.89 -14.74
C ASP A 339 1.01 -40.47 -14.84
N LYS A 340 2.28 -40.35 -15.21
CA LYS A 340 2.97 -39.09 -15.43
C LYS A 340 3.68 -39.12 -16.78
N VAL A 341 3.24 -38.26 -17.70
CA VAL A 341 3.78 -38.13 -19.05
C VAL A 341 4.63 -36.86 -19.12
N TYR A 342 5.82 -36.95 -19.71
CA TYR A 342 6.73 -35.83 -19.93
C TYR A 342 6.78 -35.50 -21.42
N PHE A 343 6.29 -34.31 -21.76
CA PHE A 343 6.22 -33.80 -23.12
C PHE A 343 6.94 -32.45 -23.20
N ASN A 344 7.68 -32.18 -24.28
CA ASN A 344 8.54 -30.99 -24.37
C ASN A 344 8.63 -30.42 -25.78
N SER A 345 9.22 -29.24 -25.90
CA SER A 345 9.58 -28.60 -27.17
C SER A 345 11.09 -28.68 -27.50
N TYR A 346 11.84 -29.61 -26.91
CA TYR A 346 13.30 -29.64 -27.03
C TYR A 346 13.76 -30.07 -28.43
N ASN A 347 14.63 -29.28 -29.05
CA ASN A 347 15.27 -29.68 -30.31
C ASN A 347 16.63 -30.34 -30.02
N TYR A 348 16.64 -31.66 -29.86
CA TYR A 348 17.85 -32.40 -29.52
C TYR A 348 18.93 -32.41 -30.60
N SER A 349 18.58 -32.02 -31.84
CA SER A 349 19.52 -31.89 -32.97
C SER A 349 20.29 -30.57 -32.97
N TYR A 350 19.90 -29.61 -32.13
CA TYR A 350 20.52 -28.29 -32.05
C TYR A 350 22.05 -28.39 -31.92
N LYS A 351 22.77 -27.64 -32.78
CA LYS A 351 24.24 -27.63 -32.85
C LYS A 351 24.89 -29.01 -33.02
N GLY A 352 24.27 -29.89 -33.82
CA GLY A 352 24.81 -31.20 -34.14
C GLY A 352 24.58 -32.26 -33.06
N GLY A 353 23.60 -32.04 -32.18
CA GLY A 353 23.16 -33.04 -31.21
C GLY A 353 22.45 -34.25 -31.87
N VAL A 354 22.20 -35.30 -31.08
CA VAL A 354 21.51 -36.51 -31.56
C VAL A 354 20.07 -36.17 -31.94
N ASN A 355 19.73 -36.39 -33.22
CA ASN A 355 18.39 -36.15 -33.75
C ASN A 355 17.38 -37.15 -33.17
N GLU A 356 16.19 -36.67 -32.81
CA GLU A 356 15.09 -37.51 -32.32
C GLU A 356 14.42 -38.32 -33.42
N TYR A 357 14.45 -37.79 -34.65
CA TYR A 357 13.70 -38.30 -35.78
C TYR A 357 14.60 -39.05 -36.79
N PRO A 358 14.04 -39.93 -37.64
CA PRO A 358 14.82 -40.69 -38.62
C PRO A 358 15.59 -39.82 -39.63
N THR A 359 15.07 -38.65 -39.97
CA THR A 359 15.73 -37.68 -40.86
C THR A 359 15.79 -36.29 -40.21
N SER A 360 16.70 -35.44 -40.69
CA SER A 360 16.93 -34.10 -40.11
C SER A 360 15.67 -33.22 -40.16
N VAL A 361 15.55 -32.33 -39.18
CA VAL A 361 14.51 -31.28 -39.16
C VAL A 361 14.70 -30.36 -40.37
N VAL A 362 13.63 -30.11 -41.10
CA VAL A 362 13.61 -29.25 -42.29
C VAL A 362 13.69 -27.77 -41.87
N ALA A 363 14.43 -26.98 -42.63
CA ALA A 363 14.51 -25.54 -42.42
C ALA A 363 13.14 -24.86 -42.60
N SER A 364 12.82 -23.90 -41.74
CA SER A 364 11.59 -23.09 -41.93
C SER A 364 11.71 -22.19 -43.15
N LYS A 365 10.57 -21.67 -43.62
CA LYS A 365 10.55 -20.75 -44.76
C LYS A 365 11.26 -19.42 -44.41
N GLY A 366 12.03 -18.89 -45.36
CA GLY A 366 12.80 -17.67 -45.18
C GLY A 366 14.09 -17.91 -44.42
N VAL A 367 14.34 -17.15 -43.35
CA VAL A 367 15.45 -17.43 -42.42
C VAL A 367 15.10 -18.68 -41.63
N ASN A 368 16.01 -19.66 -41.58
CA ASN A 368 15.77 -20.89 -40.84
C ASN A 368 15.64 -20.63 -39.33
N LYS A 369 14.45 -20.87 -38.79
CA LYS A 369 14.08 -20.76 -37.37
C LYS A 369 13.89 -22.13 -36.71
N ASN A 370 14.01 -23.23 -37.44
CA ASN A 370 13.85 -24.58 -36.90
C ASN A 370 15.15 -25.11 -36.27
N ASP A 371 16.30 -24.50 -36.58
CA ASP A 371 17.59 -24.82 -35.95
C ASP A 371 17.86 -23.95 -34.71
N GLN A 372 17.03 -24.15 -33.68
CA GLN A 372 17.13 -23.46 -32.39
C GLN A 372 17.03 -24.45 -31.24
N TYR A 373 17.35 -24.00 -30.02
CA TYR A 373 17.34 -24.85 -28.82
C TYR A 373 15.96 -25.45 -28.49
N PHE A 374 14.90 -24.72 -28.85
CA PHE A 374 13.52 -25.14 -28.72
C PHE A 374 12.84 -25.07 -30.09
N PHE A 375 11.87 -25.96 -30.30
CA PHE A 375 10.91 -25.84 -31.38
C PHE A 375 9.95 -24.67 -31.12
N ILE A 376 9.62 -23.93 -32.18
CA ILE A 376 8.88 -22.67 -32.09
C ILE A 376 7.51 -22.70 -32.79
N GLY A 377 7.13 -23.80 -33.44
CA GLY A 377 5.81 -23.95 -34.07
C GLY A 377 4.65 -24.18 -33.09
N GLY A 378 4.93 -24.18 -31.78
CA GLY A 378 3.97 -24.49 -30.72
C GLY A 378 3.80 -26.00 -30.58
N SER A 379 4.59 -26.64 -29.71
CA SER A 379 4.53 -28.10 -29.49
C SER A 379 3.29 -28.48 -28.68
N ARG A 380 2.53 -29.49 -29.13
CA ARG A 380 1.17 -29.78 -28.67
C ARG A 380 1.07 -31.20 -28.17
N PHE A 381 0.74 -31.37 -26.90
CA PHE A 381 0.57 -32.72 -26.38
C PHE A 381 -0.64 -33.39 -27.06
N ILE A 382 -1.81 -32.73 -27.04
CA ILE A 382 -2.98 -33.14 -27.82
C ILE A 382 -3.42 -32.01 -28.72
N GLU A 383 -3.75 -32.37 -29.95
CA GLU A 383 -4.38 -31.48 -30.92
C GLU A 383 -5.66 -32.09 -31.48
N LEU A 384 -6.67 -31.25 -31.68
CA LEU A 384 -7.95 -31.64 -32.25
C LEU A 384 -8.28 -30.74 -33.42
N ASP A 385 -8.43 -31.36 -34.58
CA ASP A 385 -8.76 -30.72 -35.86
C ASP A 385 -9.68 -31.67 -36.66
N ASN A 386 -10.51 -31.14 -37.56
CA ASN A 386 -11.37 -31.82 -38.55
C ASN A 386 -12.17 -33.08 -38.09
N MET A 387 -13.40 -32.89 -37.62
CA MET A 387 -14.38 -33.97 -37.40
C MET A 387 -15.57 -33.71 -38.32
N SER A 388 -15.34 -33.89 -39.62
CA SER A 388 -16.41 -33.89 -40.62
C SER A 388 -17.30 -35.13 -40.48
N ASP A 389 -18.50 -35.08 -41.09
CA ASP A 389 -19.59 -36.07 -41.02
C ASP A 389 -19.25 -37.55 -41.38
N ASN A 390 -17.98 -37.87 -41.66
CA ASN A 390 -17.49 -39.21 -41.95
C ASN A 390 -16.87 -39.94 -40.74
N VAL A 391 -16.95 -39.40 -39.53
CA VAL A 391 -16.57 -40.15 -38.33
C VAL A 391 -17.73 -41.06 -37.90
N PRO A 392 -17.50 -42.36 -37.59
CA PRO A 392 -18.54 -43.25 -37.07
C PRO A 392 -19.30 -42.60 -35.91
N VAL A 393 -20.63 -42.79 -35.87
CA VAL A 393 -21.52 -42.25 -34.83
C VAL A 393 -20.93 -42.55 -33.44
N GLY A 394 -20.41 -41.51 -32.76
CA GLY A 394 -19.75 -41.64 -31.46
C GLY A 394 -18.56 -40.70 -31.18
N ASN A 395 -18.03 -39.97 -32.17
CA ASN A 395 -16.79 -39.19 -32.02
C ASN A 395 -16.94 -37.66 -31.96
N ASN A 396 -18.16 -37.08 -31.96
CA ASN A 396 -18.42 -35.71 -31.46
C ASN A 396 -18.27 -35.67 -29.93
N GLY A 397 -17.07 -35.99 -29.47
CA GLY A 397 -16.80 -36.50 -28.15
C GLY A 397 -16.13 -35.50 -27.22
N VAL A 398 -16.18 -35.85 -25.94
CA VAL A 398 -15.37 -35.26 -24.89
C VAL A 398 -13.95 -35.80 -25.02
N TYR A 399 -12.93 -34.96 -24.94
CA TYR A 399 -11.53 -35.38 -24.86
C TYR A 399 -10.98 -34.96 -23.51
N ASN A 400 -10.91 -35.92 -22.59
CA ASN A 400 -10.57 -35.64 -21.20
C ASN A 400 -9.19 -36.18 -20.82
N ILE A 401 -8.30 -35.34 -20.30
CA ILE A 401 -7.15 -35.83 -19.51
C ILE A 401 -7.73 -36.36 -18.19
N PRO A 402 -7.66 -37.66 -17.90
CA PRO A 402 -8.39 -38.23 -16.77
C PRO A 402 -7.80 -37.85 -15.42
N SER A 403 -8.63 -37.94 -14.39
CA SER A 403 -8.21 -37.67 -13.00
C SER A 403 -7.11 -38.62 -12.56
N GLY A 404 -6.18 -38.12 -11.72
CA GLY A 404 -5.02 -38.87 -11.25
C GLY A 404 -3.85 -38.93 -12.26
N LYS A 405 -4.05 -38.54 -13.51
CA LYS A 405 -2.97 -38.44 -14.50
C LYS A 405 -2.32 -37.06 -14.53
N THR A 406 -1.05 -37.03 -14.92
CA THR A 406 -0.24 -35.81 -15.01
C THR A 406 0.42 -35.70 -16.38
N VAL A 407 0.29 -34.54 -17.02
CA VAL A 407 1.06 -34.13 -18.20
C VAL A 407 2.02 -33.02 -17.77
N ASN A 408 3.31 -33.31 -17.77
CA ASN A 408 4.36 -32.35 -17.47
C ASN A 408 4.96 -31.80 -18.77
N LEU A 409 4.88 -30.49 -18.94
CA LEU A 409 5.30 -29.74 -20.11
C LEU A 409 6.69 -29.14 -19.86
N GLY A 410 7.65 -29.42 -20.75
CA GLY A 410 9.01 -28.88 -20.68
C GLY A 410 9.33 -27.94 -21.84
N GLY A 411 10.01 -26.83 -21.55
CA GLY A 411 10.44 -25.87 -22.56
C GLY A 411 9.41 -24.79 -22.86
N ILE A 412 9.65 -24.03 -23.94
CA ILE A 412 8.79 -22.90 -24.35
C ILE A 412 7.76 -23.33 -25.40
N PHE A 413 6.68 -22.56 -25.56
CA PHE A 413 5.63 -22.81 -26.55
C PHE A 413 5.14 -24.27 -26.53
N THR A 414 4.93 -24.79 -25.32
CA THR A 414 4.50 -26.17 -25.10
C THR A 414 3.08 -26.16 -24.52
N LEU A 415 2.19 -26.95 -25.12
CA LEU A 415 0.76 -26.89 -24.90
C LEU A 415 0.19 -28.24 -24.48
N GLY A 416 -0.79 -28.23 -23.57
CA GLY A 416 -1.48 -29.43 -23.10
C GLY A 416 -2.57 -29.92 -24.05
N LEU A 417 -3.67 -29.19 -24.15
CA LEU A 417 -4.79 -29.48 -25.04
C LEU A 417 -4.97 -28.34 -26.04
N VAL A 418 -5.06 -28.65 -27.33
CA VAL A 418 -5.19 -27.66 -28.41
C VAL A 418 -6.36 -28.02 -29.32
N SER A 419 -7.18 -27.03 -29.67
CA SER A 419 -8.20 -27.14 -30.71
C SER A 419 -7.95 -26.15 -31.85
N GLN A 420 -8.04 -26.62 -33.09
CA GLN A 420 -8.06 -25.84 -34.33
C GLN A 420 -9.51 -25.56 -34.77
N GLU A 421 -10.26 -24.88 -33.90
CA GLU A 421 -11.63 -24.40 -34.17
C GLU A 421 -12.69 -25.47 -34.50
N ASN A 422 -12.47 -26.75 -34.19
CA ASN A 422 -13.45 -27.81 -34.45
C ASN A 422 -14.26 -28.15 -33.19
N GLY A 423 -15.61 -28.13 -33.26
CA GLY A 423 -16.60 -28.18 -32.17
C GLY A 423 -16.51 -29.30 -31.13
N THR A 424 -15.42 -29.33 -30.38
CA THR A 424 -15.04 -30.37 -29.43
C THR A 424 -15.28 -29.94 -27.99
N ASP A 425 -15.41 -30.91 -27.08
CA ASP A 425 -15.40 -30.65 -25.63
C ASP A 425 -14.06 -31.11 -25.03
N MET A 426 -13.10 -30.18 -24.97
CA MET A 426 -11.79 -30.44 -24.37
C MET A 426 -11.87 -30.31 -22.86
N ARG A 427 -11.44 -31.35 -22.14
CA ARG A 427 -11.48 -31.40 -20.68
C ARG A 427 -10.14 -31.75 -20.07
N ASN A 428 -9.78 -31.04 -19.01
CA ASN A 428 -8.71 -31.46 -18.10
C ASN A 428 -9.31 -31.84 -16.76
N SER A 429 -9.27 -33.13 -16.41
CA SER A 429 -9.61 -33.65 -15.07
C SER A 429 -8.39 -34.10 -14.27
N GLY A 430 -7.23 -34.22 -14.92
CA GLY A 430 -5.93 -34.51 -14.32
C GLY A 430 -5.13 -33.25 -14.01
N THR A 431 -3.81 -33.34 -14.14
CA THR A 431 -2.87 -32.23 -13.89
C THR A 431 -2.07 -31.91 -15.14
N ILE A 432 -2.09 -30.66 -15.59
CA ILE A 432 -1.15 -30.11 -16.59
C ILE A 432 -0.18 -29.21 -15.83
N THR A 433 1.13 -29.42 -15.96
CA THR A 433 2.11 -28.68 -15.18
C THR A 433 3.46 -28.56 -15.87
N ASP A 434 4.37 -27.75 -15.32
CA ASP A 434 5.81 -27.70 -15.64
C ASP A 434 6.72 -27.98 -14.43
N GLU A 435 6.16 -28.52 -13.35
CA GLU A 435 6.81 -28.62 -12.03
C GLU A 435 8.22 -29.23 -12.03
N ASP A 436 8.44 -30.28 -12.83
CA ASP A 436 9.72 -30.98 -12.87
C ASP A 436 10.67 -30.52 -14.00
N GLU A 437 10.29 -29.54 -14.83
CA GLU A 437 11.14 -29.14 -15.96
C GLU A 437 12.50 -28.59 -15.50
N LYS A 438 12.52 -27.88 -14.36
CA LYS A 438 13.74 -27.31 -13.77
C LYS A 438 14.80 -28.38 -13.45
N ASP A 439 14.37 -29.62 -13.30
CA ASP A 439 15.22 -30.76 -12.94
C ASP A 439 15.68 -31.51 -14.19
N GLU A 440 15.22 -31.13 -15.39
CA GLU A 440 15.69 -31.71 -16.64
C GLU A 440 17.03 -31.11 -17.03
N TYR A 441 17.98 -31.98 -17.38
CA TYR A 441 19.33 -31.58 -17.75
C TYR A 441 19.34 -30.56 -18.90
N TRP A 442 18.42 -30.69 -19.87
CA TRP A 442 18.23 -29.74 -20.96
C TRP A 442 17.96 -28.32 -20.44
N ILE A 443 17.02 -28.13 -19.52
CA ILE A 443 16.73 -26.80 -18.95
C ILE A 443 17.90 -26.29 -18.10
N GLN A 444 18.49 -27.16 -17.27
CA GLN A 444 19.64 -26.79 -16.43
C GLN A 444 20.81 -26.25 -17.27
N HIS A 445 21.04 -26.83 -18.44
CA HIS A 445 22.12 -26.49 -19.37
C HIS A 445 21.66 -25.66 -20.58
N MET A 446 20.50 -25.00 -20.49
CA MET A 446 20.06 -24.04 -21.50
C MET A 446 21.15 -22.96 -21.69
N PRO A 447 21.65 -22.75 -22.92
CA PRO A 447 22.68 -21.76 -23.18
C PRO A 447 22.14 -20.34 -23.00
N THR A 448 23.04 -19.36 -22.91
CA THR A 448 22.70 -17.94 -23.04
C THR A 448 23.44 -17.34 -24.22
N ASP A 449 22.94 -16.22 -24.74
CA ASP A 449 23.67 -15.46 -25.75
C ASP A 449 24.97 -14.90 -25.15
N PRO A 450 26.05 -14.73 -25.95
CA PRO A 450 27.30 -14.16 -25.46
C PRO A 450 27.10 -12.83 -24.73
N GLY A 451 27.52 -12.79 -23.45
CA GLY A 451 27.41 -11.59 -22.60
C GLY A 451 25.97 -11.26 -22.14
N LYS A 452 25.01 -12.17 -22.32
CA LYS A 452 23.61 -12.00 -21.88
C LYS A 452 23.22 -13.05 -20.84
N ASN A 453 22.18 -12.74 -20.09
CA ASN A 453 21.53 -13.65 -19.13
C ASN A 453 20.29 -14.35 -19.69
N TYR A 454 20.05 -14.22 -21.01
CA TYR A 454 18.94 -14.83 -21.73
C TYR A 454 19.44 -15.51 -23.00
N LEU A 455 18.61 -16.41 -23.54
CA LEU A 455 18.75 -16.98 -24.87
C LEU A 455 17.78 -16.27 -25.82
N THR A 456 18.26 -15.72 -26.92
CA THR A 456 17.38 -15.19 -27.96
C THR A 456 16.82 -16.34 -28.79
N ILE A 457 15.50 -16.49 -28.78
CA ILE A 457 14.77 -17.38 -29.68
C ILE A 457 14.10 -16.53 -30.75
N LYS A 458 14.46 -16.77 -32.01
CA LYS A 458 13.82 -16.22 -33.20
C LYS A 458 12.45 -16.87 -33.34
N GLY A 459 11.43 -16.28 -32.73
CA GLY A 459 10.10 -16.84 -32.73
C GLY A 459 9.34 -16.59 -34.04
N PRO A 460 8.06 -16.98 -34.11
CA PRO A 460 7.28 -16.95 -35.34
C PRO A 460 7.19 -15.55 -35.96
N THR A 461 6.80 -14.55 -35.15
CA THR A 461 6.56 -13.17 -35.55
C THR A 461 7.57 -12.18 -34.96
N GLU A 462 8.23 -12.54 -33.85
CA GLU A 462 9.17 -11.68 -33.13
C GLU A 462 10.26 -12.50 -32.43
N ASP A 463 11.28 -11.79 -31.92
CA ASP A 463 12.33 -12.38 -31.09
C ASP A 463 11.89 -12.45 -29.63
N TYR A 464 12.20 -13.58 -28.98
CA TYR A 464 11.87 -13.83 -27.58
C TYR A 464 13.15 -13.96 -26.76
N GLN A 465 13.22 -13.23 -25.65
CA GLN A 465 14.33 -13.32 -24.70
C GLN A 465 13.96 -14.31 -23.59
N ILE A 466 14.43 -15.55 -23.73
CA ILE A 466 14.10 -16.64 -22.82
C ILE A 466 15.09 -16.66 -21.66
N THR A 467 14.56 -16.59 -20.45
CA THR A 467 15.33 -16.65 -19.20
C THR A 467 14.83 -17.79 -18.35
N LYS A 468 15.72 -18.33 -17.52
CA LYS A 468 15.32 -19.18 -16.40
C LYS A 468 14.83 -18.29 -15.26
N SER A 469 13.76 -18.72 -14.60
CA SER A 469 13.26 -18.11 -13.38
C SER A 469 14.27 -18.27 -12.23
N GLY A 470 14.01 -17.64 -11.09
CA GLY A 470 14.89 -17.75 -9.92
C GLY A 470 15.04 -19.19 -9.41
N LYS A 471 14.06 -20.06 -9.70
CA LYS A 471 14.13 -21.51 -9.41
C LYS A 471 14.40 -22.40 -10.64
N GLY A 472 14.74 -21.81 -11.79
CA GLY A 472 15.20 -22.57 -12.95
C GLY A 472 14.12 -22.95 -13.97
N TYR A 473 12.91 -22.42 -13.90
CA TYR A 473 11.82 -22.69 -14.84
C TYR A 473 11.91 -21.82 -16.09
N VAL A 474 11.40 -22.27 -17.24
CA VAL A 474 11.28 -21.48 -18.47
C VAL A 474 9.81 -21.24 -18.83
N GLY A 475 9.52 -20.17 -19.55
CA GLY A 475 8.16 -19.66 -19.72
C GLY A 475 7.33 -20.20 -20.89
N TYR A 476 6.26 -19.47 -21.22
CA TYR A 476 5.48 -19.59 -22.47
C TYR A 476 4.72 -20.91 -22.65
N LYS A 477 4.12 -21.43 -21.57
CA LYS A 477 3.30 -22.64 -21.61
C LYS A 477 1.82 -22.33 -21.68
N VAL A 478 1.05 -23.23 -22.28
CA VAL A 478 -0.41 -23.11 -22.33
C VAL A 478 -1.08 -24.40 -21.88
N GLY A 479 -2.03 -24.32 -20.95
CA GLY A 479 -2.76 -25.49 -20.47
C GLY A 479 -3.75 -26.00 -21.53
N ILE A 480 -4.73 -25.16 -21.86
CA ILE A 480 -5.76 -25.44 -22.87
C ILE A 480 -5.84 -24.26 -23.85
N ALA A 481 -5.76 -24.51 -25.15
CA ALA A 481 -5.72 -23.49 -26.18
C ALA A 481 -6.73 -23.73 -27.31
N GLN A 482 -7.25 -22.65 -27.88
CA GLN A 482 -7.87 -22.63 -29.20
C GLN A 482 -6.99 -21.80 -30.15
N VAL A 483 -6.75 -22.31 -31.36
CA VAL A 483 -5.87 -21.74 -32.38
C VAL A 483 -6.58 -21.68 -33.72
N GLU A 484 -6.16 -20.75 -34.58
CA GLU A 484 -6.84 -20.41 -35.82
C GLU A 484 -6.53 -21.35 -36.97
N GLU A 485 -7.57 -21.95 -37.55
CA GLU A 485 -7.53 -22.75 -38.78
C GLU A 485 -8.86 -22.78 -39.53
N ASN A 486 -9.93 -23.15 -38.84
CA ASN A 486 -11.21 -23.52 -39.44
C ASN A 486 -12.26 -22.44 -39.22
N SER A 487 -13.11 -22.17 -40.21
CA SER A 487 -14.20 -21.20 -40.11
C SER A 487 -15.57 -21.88 -40.28
N PRO A 488 -16.67 -21.31 -39.70
CA PRO A 488 -18.02 -21.80 -39.99
C PRO A 488 -18.34 -21.83 -41.49
N THR A 489 -17.73 -20.94 -42.28
CA THR A 489 -17.90 -20.88 -43.74
C THR A 489 -17.44 -22.13 -44.46
N ASP A 490 -16.58 -22.92 -43.82
CA ASP A 490 -15.97 -24.11 -44.39
C ASP A 490 -16.76 -25.39 -44.01
N GLY A 491 -17.91 -25.22 -43.33
CA GLY A 491 -18.80 -26.30 -42.92
C GLY A 491 -18.45 -26.95 -41.58
N TYR A 492 -17.49 -26.41 -40.84
CA TYR A 492 -17.08 -26.94 -39.54
C TYR A 492 -17.99 -26.49 -38.39
N ASN A 493 -18.22 -27.39 -37.42
CA ASN A 493 -19.05 -27.13 -36.24
C ASN A 493 -18.30 -26.29 -35.19
N VAL A 494 -17.67 -25.18 -35.58
CA VAL A 494 -16.87 -24.34 -34.67
C VAL A 494 -17.70 -23.81 -33.48
N GLU A 495 -19.01 -23.68 -33.67
CA GLU A 495 -20.00 -23.26 -32.69
C GLU A 495 -20.12 -24.23 -31.50
N GLY A 496 -19.70 -25.48 -31.66
CA GLY A 496 -19.71 -26.51 -30.63
C GLY A 496 -18.61 -26.38 -29.56
N GLN A 497 -17.58 -25.55 -29.78
CA GLN A 497 -16.33 -25.60 -29.01
C GLN A 497 -16.52 -25.30 -27.52
N LYS A 498 -16.00 -26.21 -26.68
CA LYS A 498 -15.87 -26.04 -25.23
C LYS A 498 -14.45 -26.36 -24.79
N MET A 499 -13.95 -25.57 -23.85
CA MET A 499 -12.66 -25.78 -23.19
C MET A 499 -12.87 -25.72 -21.69
N THR A 500 -12.68 -26.84 -21.00
CA THR A 500 -13.02 -26.96 -19.58
C THR A 500 -11.85 -27.50 -18.76
N ASN A 501 -11.37 -26.73 -17.79
CA ASN A 501 -10.61 -27.30 -16.68
C ASN A 501 -11.62 -27.79 -15.63
N THR A 502 -11.82 -29.10 -15.50
CA THR A 502 -12.93 -29.66 -14.71
C THR A 502 -12.69 -29.52 -13.21
N LEU A 503 -13.66 -29.92 -12.37
CA LEU A 503 -13.60 -29.75 -10.92
C LEU A 503 -12.34 -30.37 -10.27
N THR A 504 -11.85 -31.49 -10.81
CA THR A 504 -10.61 -32.15 -10.34
C THR A 504 -9.37 -31.67 -11.10
N GLY A 505 -9.56 -30.97 -12.21
CA GLY A 505 -8.52 -30.47 -13.08
C GLY A 505 -7.59 -29.46 -12.40
N GLN A 506 -6.30 -29.62 -12.64
CA GLN A 506 -5.27 -28.72 -12.16
C GLN A 506 -4.39 -28.26 -13.32
N ILE A 507 -4.12 -26.96 -13.39
CA ILE A 507 -3.11 -26.37 -14.27
C ILE A 507 -2.13 -25.61 -13.38
N ASN A 508 -0.89 -26.07 -13.30
CA ASN A 508 0.13 -25.54 -12.38
C ASN A 508 1.36 -25.08 -13.17
N PHE A 509 1.54 -23.77 -13.33
CA PHE A 509 2.68 -23.22 -14.06
C PHE A 509 3.61 -22.38 -13.18
N TYR A 510 4.89 -22.73 -13.22
CA TYR A 510 5.98 -22.11 -12.48
C TYR A 510 6.81 -21.19 -13.37
N GLY A 511 6.91 -21.50 -14.67
CA GLY A 511 7.56 -20.66 -15.67
C GLY A 511 6.84 -19.32 -15.92
N THR A 512 7.62 -18.28 -16.20
CA THR A 512 7.13 -16.93 -16.51
C THR A 512 6.27 -16.89 -17.78
N ARG A 513 5.38 -15.91 -17.96
CA ARG A 513 4.65 -15.74 -19.24
C ARG A 513 3.88 -16.99 -19.68
N SER A 514 3.27 -17.68 -18.73
CA SER A 514 2.45 -18.87 -19.00
C SER A 514 0.96 -18.53 -18.96
N ILE A 515 0.14 -19.31 -19.64
CA ILE A 515 -1.30 -19.09 -19.78
C ILE A 515 -2.06 -20.34 -19.38
N GLY A 516 -2.94 -20.28 -18.38
CA GLY A 516 -3.77 -21.43 -18.00
C GLY A 516 -4.68 -21.87 -19.16
N MET A 517 -5.53 -20.95 -19.61
CA MET A 517 -6.45 -21.17 -20.73
C MET A 517 -6.40 -20.00 -21.72
N TYR A 518 -6.30 -20.29 -23.02
CA TYR A 518 -6.04 -19.29 -24.04
C TYR A 518 -6.93 -19.48 -25.28
N VAL A 519 -7.54 -18.40 -25.77
CA VAL A 519 -8.12 -18.37 -27.11
C VAL A 519 -7.32 -17.35 -27.93
N TYR A 520 -6.77 -17.79 -29.05
CA TYR A 520 -5.99 -16.93 -29.94
C TYR A 520 -6.39 -17.13 -31.40
N LEU A 521 -7.22 -16.23 -31.91
CA LEU A 521 -7.66 -16.21 -33.30
C LEU A 521 -7.38 -14.80 -33.90
N PRO A 522 -6.25 -14.62 -34.60
CA PRO A 522 -5.87 -13.34 -35.18
C PRO A 522 -6.87 -12.74 -36.17
N THR A 523 -7.56 -13.57 -36.95
CA THR A 523 -8.44 -13.18 -38.04
C THR A 523 -9.85 -13.77 -37.93
N HIS A 524 -10.01 -14.92 -37.27
CA HIS A 524 -11.29 -15.61 -37.11
C HIS A 524 -12.12 -15.13 -35.91
N THR A 525 -13.39 -15.57 -35.89
CA THR A 525 -14.33 -15.33 -34.80
C THR A 525 -14.45 -16.57 -33.93
N THR A 526 -14.18 -16.45 -32.63
CA THR A 526 -14.37 -17.54 -31.68
C THR A 526 -15.84 -17.66 -31.26
N TYR A 527 -16.25 -18.91 -31.09
CA TYR A 527 -17.52 -19.32 -30.48
C TYR A 527 -17.30 -20.07 -29.15
N ALA A 528 -16.04 -20.18 -28.72
CA ALA A 528 -15.64 -21.06 -27.65
C ALA A 528 -16.15 -20.60 -26.29
N ILE A 529 -16.58 -21.58 -25.49
CA ILE A 529 -16.82 -21.39 -24.06
C ILE A 529 -15.58 -21.89 -23.32
N MET A 530 -14.84 -20.96 -22.71
CA MET A 530 -13.71 -21.23 -21.84
C MET A 530 -14.18 -21.23 -20.39
N GLU A 531 -14.14 -22.38 -19.71
CA GLU A 531 -14.54 -22.50 -18.31
C GLU A 531 -13.48 -23.17 -17.42
N ASN A 532 -13.05 -22.48 -16.36
CA ASN A 532 -12.30 -23.08 -15.27
C ASN A 532 -13.24 -23.47 -14.13
N LYS A 533 -13.41 -24.77 -13.85
CA LYS A 533 -14.08 -25.32 -12.66
C LYS A 533 -13.10 -25.83 -11.60
N GLY A 534 -11.88 -26.16 -12.03
CA GLY A 534 -10.82 -26.72 -11.20
C GLY A 534 -9.90 -25.65 -10.62
N LYS A 535 -8.59 -25.94 -10.62
CA LYS A 535 -7.54 -25.03 -10.14
C LYS A 535 -6.61 -24.61 -11.27
N ILE A 536 -6.33 -23.32 -11.33
CA ILE A 536 -5.22 -22.75 -12.12
C ILE A 536 -4.28 -22.06 -11.13
N ASN A 537 -3.04 -22.52 -11.01
CA ASN A 537 -2.04 -21.93 -10.12
C ASN A 537 -0.88 -21.42 -10.96
N LEU A 538 -0.56 -20.14 -10.78
CA LEU A 538 0.51 -19.46 -11.50
C LEU A 538 1.52 -18.91 -10.49
N PHE A 539 2.79 -19.20 -10.73
CA PHE A 539 3.90 -18.75 -9.89
C PHE A 539 4.98 -18.01 -10.68
N GLY A 540 4.94 -18.05 -12.01
CA GLY A 540 5.84 -17.28 -12.87
C GLY A 540 5.27 -15.89 -13.18
N LYS A 541 6.12 -14.87 -13.16
CA LYS A 541 5.75 -13.48 -13.49
C LYS A 541 5.15 -13.34 -14.89
N GLU A 542 4.41 -12.26 -15.09
CA GLU A 542 3.81 -11.87 -16.37
C GLU A 542 2.91 -12.95 -16.98
N SER A 543 2.11 -13.65 -16.17
CA SER A 543 1.29 -14.79 -16.62
C SER A 543 -0.21 -14.48 -16.63
N TYR A 544 -0.99 -15.33 -17.30
CA TYR A 544 -2.45 -15.24 -17.34
C TYR A 544 -3.14 -16.51 -16.87
N GLY A 545 -4.17 -16.38 -16.02
CA GLY A 545 -5.03 -17.53 -15.71
C GLY A 545 -5.88 -17.89 -16.94
N MET A 546 -6.61 -16.91 -17.44
CA MET A 546 -7.46 -17.00 -18.63
C MET A 546 -7.27 -15.76 -19.50
N LYS A 547 -7.07 -15.95 -20.81
CA LYS A 547 -6.89 -14.86 -21.80
C LYS A 547 -7.69 -15.11 -23.07
N LEU A 548 -8.37 -14.08 -23.55
CA LEU A 548 -9.08 -14.05 -24.83
C LEU A 548 -8.40 -13.06 -25.78
N ALA A 549 -7.98 -13.53 -26.94
CA ALA A 549 -7.37 -12.75 -28.00
C ALA A 549 -7.98 -13.15 -29.36
N ALA A 550 -9.25 -12.80 -29.55
CA ALA A 550 -10.01 -13.07 -30.77
C ALA A 550 -11.17 -12.09 -30.92
N LYS A 551 -11.72 -11.99 -32.14
CA LYS A 551 -13.10 -11.53 -32.34
C LYS A 551 -14.02 -12.61 -31.75
N SER A 552 -15.11 -12.23 -31.08
CA SER A 552 -16.04 -13.17 -30.46
C SER A 552 -17.46 -13.02 -30.98
N ASP A 553 -18.10 -14.16 -31.20
CA ASP A 553 -19.54 -14.30 -31.35
C ASP A 553 -20.27 -14.16 -30.00
N SER A 554 -21.57 -13.88 -30.05
CA SER A 554 -22.46 -13.80 -28.88
C SER A 554 -22.46 -15.04 -27.97
N ARG A 555 -22.12 -16.22 -28.51
CA ARG A 555 -22.01 -17.45 -27.73
C ARG A 555 -20.77 -17.50 -26.85
N ALA A 556 -19.67 -16.92 -27.30
CA ALA A 556 -18.37 -17.06 -26.65
C ALA A 556 -18.40 -16.54 -25.20
N ALA A 557 -17.65 -17.20 -24.32
CA ALA A 557 -17.63 -16.84 -22.90
C ALA A 557 -16.30 -17.22 -22.22
N MET A 558 -15.94 -16.46 -21.19
CA MET A 558 -14.80 -16.72 -20.31
C MET A 558 -15.29 -16.79 -18.86
N ILE A 559 -15.31 -17.98 -18.27
CA ILE A 559 -15.96 -18.22 -16.98
C ILE A 559 -14.97 -18.87 -16.00
N ASN A 560 -14.75 -18.25 -14.84
CA ASN A 560 -14.09 -18.90 -13.71
C ASN A 560 -15.13 -19.34 -12.68
N SER A 561 -15.43 -20.64 -12.63
CA SER A 561 -16.26 -21.30 -11.61
C SER A 561 -15.40 -21.94 -10.50
N GLY A 562 -14.11 -22.13 -10.72
CA GLY A 562 -13.15 -22.79 -9.84
C GLY A 562 -12.26 -21.81 -9.07
N THR A 563 -10.98 -22.15 -8.91
CA THR A 563 -9.97 -21.29 -8.27
C THR A 563 -8.87 -20.91 -9.25
N ILE A 564 -8.52 -19.63 -9.29
CA ILE A 564 -7.29 -19.13 -9.93
C ILE A 564 -6.41 -18.49 -8.86
N THR A 565 -5.15 -18.91 -8.75
CA THR A 565 -4.19 -18.38 -7.79
C THR A 565 -3.01 -17.76 -8.51
N LEU A 566 -2.77 -16.47 -8.26
CA LEU A 566 -1.52 -15.79 -8.54
C LEU A 566 -0.70 -15.81 -7.24
N GLY A 567 0.35 -16.63 -7.22
CA GLY A 567 1.08 -16.98 -6.02
C GLY A 567 2.60 -16.80 -6.13
N ALA A 568 3.29 -17.08 -5.02
CA ALA A 568 4.72 -17.32 -4.99
C ALA A 568 5.04 -18.82 -4.87
N ASN A 569 6.07 -19.27 -5.57
CA ASN A 569 6.64 -20.59 -5.38
C ASN A 569 7.64 -20.54 -4.22
N GLY A 570 7.21 -20.78 -2.98
CA GLY A 570 8.08 -20.83 -1.80
C GLY A 570 8.65 -19.48 -1.37
N THR A 571 9.98 -19.33 -1.30
CA THR A 571 10.71 -18.17 -0.72
C THR A 571 10.61 -16.86 -1.52
N GLY A 572 9.66 -16.73 -2.44
CA GLY A 572 9.46 -15.49 -3.22
C GLY A 572 10.45 -15.27 -4.38
N LEU A 573 11.29 -16.24 -4.71
CA LEU A 573 12.18 -16.16 -5.89
C LEU A 573 11.40 -16.18 -7.21
N ASP A 574 10.31 -16.94 -7.26
CA ASP A 574 9.36 -16.99 -8.36
C ASP A 574 8.00 -16.57 -7.84
N ARG A 575 7.47 -15.49 -8.40
CA ARG A 575 6.19 -14.89 -8.03
C ARG A 575 5.45 -14.55 -9.32
N ALA A 576 4.14 -14.77 -9.32
CA ALA A 576 3.25 -14.31 -10.38
C ALA A 576 3.01 -12.79 -10.30
N ASP A 577 4.11 -12.03 -10.26
CA ASP A 577 4.12 -10.57 -10.33
C ASP A 577 3.71 -10.13 -11.74
N ASN A 578 3.13 -8.94 -11.89
CA ASN A 578 2.68 -8.40 -13.17
C ASN A 578 1.72 -9.33 -13.94
N SER A 579 0.92 -10.14 -13.23
CA SER A 579 0.07 -11.19 -13.81
C SER A 579 -1.41 -10.85 -13.68
N ALA A 580 -2.25 -11.47 -14.51
CA ALA A 580 -3.71 -11.31 -14.45
C ALA A 580 -4.42 -12.66 -14.37
N ALA A 581 -5.32 -12.86 -13.41
CA ALA A 581 -6.06 -14.12 -13.32
C ALA A 581 -7.08 -14.25 -14.47
N MET A 582 -7.83 -13.19 -14.76
CA MET A 582 -8.67 -13.09 -15.96
C MET A 582 -8.35 -11.80 -16.72
N ALA A 583 -8.15 -11.89 -18.04
CA ALA A 583 -7.87 -10.73 -18.88
C ALA A 583 -8.68 -10.75 -20.19
N VAL A 584 -9.39 -9.65 -20.44
CA VAL A 584 -10.06 -9.37 -21.72
C VAL A 584 -9.56 -8.02 -22.22
N MET A 585 -8.60 -8.04 -23.15
CA MET A 585 -7.83 -6.85 -23.46
C MET A 585 -7.55 -6.68 -24.95
N GLU A 586 -7.28 -5.44 -25.36
CA GLU A 586 -6.84 -5.13 -26.71
C GLU A 586 -5.56 -5.92 -27.04
N ASP A 587 -5.56 -6.58 -28.19
CA ASP A 587 -4.39 -7.27 -28.73
C ASP A 587 -4.15 -6.80 -30.16
N LYS A 588 -2.98 -6.21 -30.42
CA LYS A 588 -2.62 -5.68 -31.75
C LYS A 588 -2.42 -6.77 -32.80
N SER A 589 -2.28 -8.03 -32.40
CA SER A 589 -2.23 -9.15 -33.36
C SER A 589 -3.60 -9.64 -33.83
N VAL A 590 -4.69 -9.19 -33.20
CA VAL A 590 -6.06 -9.51 -33.64
C VAL A 590 -6.52 -8.44 -34.62
N ILE A 591 -6.57 -8.77 -35.91
CA ILE A 591 -6.89 -7.85 -37.00
C ILE A 591 -8.29 -7.27 -36.83
N ASN A 592 -9.25 -8.11 -36.45
CA ASN A 592 -10.66 -7.74 -36.31
C ASN A 592 -11.02 -7.14 -34.94
N LYS A 593 -10.00 -6.79 -34.13
CA LYS A 593 -10.09 -6.28 -32.76
C LYS A 593 -10.71 -7.29 -31.79
N VAL A 594 -10.21 -7.32 -30.57
CA VAL A 594 -10.78 -8.16 -29.52
C VAL A 594 -12.13 -7.58 -29.10
N ASN A 595 -13.17 -8.41 -29.04
CA ASN A 595 -14.46 -8.07 -28.44
C ASN A 595 -14.98 -9.24 -27.61
N LEU A 596 -15.92 -8.96 -26.73
CA LEU A 596 -16.72 -9.95 -26.04
C LEU A 596 -18.04 -9.28 -25.62
N ASP A 597 -19.17 -9.96 -25.75
CA ASP A 597 -20.45 -9.39 -25.32
C ASP A 597 -20.50 -9.18 -23.80
N LEU A 598 -21.30 -8.21 -23.36
CA LEU A 598 -21.50 -7.93 -21.94
C LEU A 598 -22.04 -9.18 -21.21
N GLY A 599 -21.59 -9.39 -19.97
CA GLY A 599 -21.96 -10.50 -19.12
C GLY A 599 -21.30 -11.84 -19.47
N LYS A 600 -20.35 -11.87 -20.41
CA LYS A 600 -19.69 -13.12 -20.87
C LYS A 600 -18.33 -13.39 -20.23
N ALA A 601 -17.70 -12.41 -19.60
CA ALA A 601 -16.53 -12.64 -18.74
C ALA A 601 -16.95 -12.60 -17.26
N VAL A 602 -16.95 -13.76 -16.59
CA VAL A 602 -17.54 -13.90 -15.26
C VAL A 602 -16.67 -14.73 -14.31
N ASN A 603 -16.36 -14.16 -13.15
CA ASN A 603 -15.85 -14.90 -11.99
C ASN A 603 -17.01 -15.31 -11.08
N LYS A 604 -17.33 -16.60 -11.05
CA LYS A 604 -18.27 -17.25 -10.12
C LYS A 604 -17.55 -17.94 -8.96
N GLY A 605 -16.26 -18.25 -9.14
CA GLY A 605 -15.41 -18.96 -8.20
C GLY A 605 -14.53 -18.02 -7.37
N THR A 606 -13.31 -18.45 -7.09
CA THR A 606 -12.34 -17.72 -6.27
C THR A 606 -11.11 -17.32 -7.08
N ILE A 607 -10.65 -16.08 -6.91
CA ILE A 607 -9.36 -15.59 -7.39
C ILE A 607 -8.52 -15.19 -6.17
N ASN A 608 -7.27 -15.64 -6.08
CA ASN A 608 -6.36 -15.31 -4.98
C ASN A 608 -5.09 -14.62 -5.51
N LEU A 609 -4.71 -13.49 -4.89
CA LEU A 609 -3.47 -12.77 -5.11
C LEU A 609 -2.66 -12.81 -3.81
N THR A 610 -1.75 -13.77 -3.70
CA THR A 610 -1.01 -14.07 -2.47
C THR A 610 0.47 -14.01 -2.74
N ASP A 611 1.20 -13.25 -1.94
CA ASP A 611 2.64 -13.04 -2.09
C ASP A 611 3.04 -12.65 -3.52
N VAL A 612 2.30 -11.75 -4.16
CA VAL A 612 2.61 -11.16 -5.48
C VAL A 612 2.59 -9.64 -5.45
N GLN A 613 3.11 -9.00 -6.50
CA GLN A 613 3.14 -7.56 -6.69
C GLN A 613 2.73 -7.19 -8.11
N ASN A 614 2.11 -6.03 -8.26
CA ASN A 614 1.65 -5.52 -9.55
C ASN A 614 0.71 -6.47 -10.30
N SER A 615 -0.11 -7.24 -9.59
CA SER A 615 -0.99 -8.23 -10.21
C SER A 615 -2.46 -7.85 -10.10
N SER A 616 -3.26 -8.33 -11.07
CA SER A 616 -4.69 -8.05 -11.16
C SER A 616 -5.52 -9.32 -11.07
N GLY A 617 -6.61 -9.30 -10.30
CA GLY A 617 -7.58 -10.42 -10.32
C GLY A 617 -8.33 -10.46 -11.64
N ALA A 618 -8.94 -9.34 -12.02
CA ALA A 618 -9.57 -9.15 -13.32
C ALA A 618 -9.06 -7.88 -13.99
N TYR A 619 -8.78 -7.95 -15.30
CA TYR A 619 -8.31 -6.82 -16.10
C TYR A 619 -9.09 -6.71 -17.42
N ILE A 620 -9.55 -5.50 -17.73
CA ILE A 620 -10.22 -5.17 -18.99
C ILE A 620 -9.83 -3.80 -19.52
N ASN A 621 -9.65 -3.70 -20.84
CA ASN A 621 -9.51 -2.41 -21.55
C ASN A 621 -10.20 -2.40 -22.93
N ILE A 622 -11.15 -3.31 -23.16
CA ILE A 622 -12.05 -3.31 -24.33
C ILE A 622 -13.46 -2.84 -23.95
N ASP A 623 -14.30 -2.49 -24.91
CA ASP A 623 -15.69 -2.08 -24.70
C ASP A 623 -16.60 -3.29 -24.34
N SER A 624 -16.40 -3.81 -23.13
CA SER A 624 -17.16 -4.91 -22.54
C SER A 624 -17.12 -4.83 -21.01
N ASP A 625 -17.45 -5.92 -20.32
CA ASP A 625 -17.35 -6.03 -18.88
C ASP A 625 -16.67 -7.32 -18.39
N ILE A 626 -16.13 -7.27 -17.16
CA ILE A 626 -15.82 -8.46 -16.37
C ILE A 626 -16.59 -8.37 -15.05
N THR A 627 -17.36 -9.42 -14.74
CA THR A 627 -18.20 -9.47 -13.53
C THR A 627 -17.64 -10.45 -12.50
N ASN A 628 -17.37 -9.99 -11.28
CA ASN A 628 -17.30 -10.84 -10.09
C ASN A 628 -18.72 -11.08 -9.59
N ASP A 629 -19.27 -12.26 -9.87
CA ASP A 629 -20.66 -12.60 -9.61
C ASP A 629 -20.98 -12.68 -8.11
N THR A 630 -22.25 -12.80 -7.72
CA THR A 630 -22.69 -12.79 -6.31
C THR A 630 -21.96 -13.82 -5.44
N ASN A 631 -21.64 -14.99 -6.00
CA ASN A 631 -20.88 -16.05 -5.32
C ASN A 631 -19.36 -15.91 -5.51
N GLY A 632 -18.93 -15.02 -6.40
CA GLY A 632 -17.54 -14.78 -6.74
C GLY A 632 -16.75 -14.13 -5.62
N LYS A 633 -15.52 -14.60 -5.42
CA LYS A 633 -14.57 -14.09 -4.43
C LYS A 633 -13.26 -13.69 -5.09
N ILE A 634 -12.74 -12.52 -4.71
CA ILE A 634 -11.38 -12.10 -5.06
C ILE A 634 -10.66 -11.75 -3.76
N ASN A 635 -9.60 -12.47 -3.43
CA ASN A 635 -8.84 -12.28 -2.19
C ASN A 635 -7.46 -11.74 -2.49
N ILE A 636 -7.09 -10.61 -1.89
CA ILE A 636 -5.76 -10.02 -2.01
C ILE A 636 -5.10 -10.08 -0.64
N SER A 637 -4.11 -10.94 -0.49
CA SER A 637 -3.45 -11.19 0.80
C SER A 637 -1.95 -10.89 0.81
N SER A 638 -1.46 -10.19 -0.21
CA SER A 638 -0.04 -9.89 -0.37
C SER A 638 0.42 -8.76 0.55
N THR A 639 1.61 -8.92 1.13
CA THR A 639 2.30 -7.84 1.84
C THR A 639 3.38 -7.24 0.93
N ILE A 640 3.14 -6.02 0.46
CA ILE A 640 4.04 -5.26 -0.41
C ILE A 640 4.79 -4.22 0.43
N ALA A 641 6.10 -4.11 0.18
CA ALA A 641 6.94 -3.10 0.82
C ALA A 641 6.61 -1.69 0.29
N LYS A 642 6.78 -0.68 1.15
CA LYS A 642 6.67 0.72 0.74
C LYS A 642 7.91 1.10 -0.07
N MET A 643 7.70 1.72 -1.23
CA MET A 643 8.75 2.23 -2.12
C MET A 643 8.80 3.76 -2.08
N ALA A 644 9.94 4.34 -2.46
CA ALA A 644 10.10 5.79 -2.56
C ALA A 644 9.45 6.36 -3.85
N HIS A 645 9.36 5.55 -4.89
CA HIS A 645 8.76 5.83 -6.19
C HIS A 645 8.25 4.50 -6.77
N ASP A 646 7.36 4.55 -7.76
CA ASP A 646 6.83 3.37 -8.46
C ASP A 646 6.26 2.30 -7.51
N GLN A 647 5.44 2.76 -6.55
CA GLN A 647 4.82 1.88 -5.56
C GLN A 647 4.03 0.77 -6.23
N ALA A 648 4.45 -0.48 -5.99
CA ALA A 648 3.73 -1.64 -6.47
C ALA A 648 2.39 -1.79 -5.75
N VAL A 649 1.36 -2.16 -6.50
CA VAL A 649 -0.02 -2.34 -5.99
C VAL A 649 -0.68 -3.56 -6.61
N ASN A 650 -1.44 -4.31 -5.82
CA ASN A 650 -2.30 -5.37 -6.35
C ASN A 650 -3.72 -4.86 -6.48
N VAL A 651 -4.42 -5.27 -7.54
CA VAL A 651 -5.78 -4.79 -7.84
C VAL A 651 -6.74 -5.97 -7.96
N GLY A 652 -7.86 -5.93 -7.26
CA GLY A 652 -8.88 -6.98 -7.35
C GLY A 652 -9.51 -7.02 -8.73
N MET A 653 -10.12 -5.89 -9.12
CA MET A 653 -10.66 -5.69 -10.46
C MET A 653 -10.23 -4.35 -11.04
N ARG A 654 -9.79 -4.34 -12.30
CA ARG A 654 -9.30 -3.15 -12.99
C ARG A 654 -9.91 -2.96 -14.37
N ALA A 655 -10.36 -1.73 -14.65
CA ALA A 655 -10.73 -1.27 -15.97
C ALA A 655 -9.87 -0.07 -16.40
N ASP A 656 -9.32 -0.13 -17.61
CA ASP A 656 -8.58 0.97 -18.23
C ASP A 656 -9.28 1.42 -19.52
N ALA A 657 -9.14 2.70 -19.88
CA ALA A 657 -9.53 3.18 -21.20
C ALA A 657 -8.71 2.46 -22.29
N GLY A 658 -9.38 1.98 -23.33
CA GLY A 658 -8.74 1.41 -24.51
C GLY A 658 -8.13 2.45 -25.45
N THR A 659 -7.46 1.97 -26.49
CA THR A 659 -6.74 2.78 -27.49
C THR A 659 -7.48 2.86 -28.83
N ASN A 660 -8.79 2.62 -28.84
CA ASN A 660 -9.65 2.44 -30.02
C ASN A 660 -9.36 1.17 -30.84
N ASN A 661 -8.71 0.18 -30.22
CA ASN A 661 -8.42 -1.13 -30.77
C ASN A 661 -9.30 -2.24 -30.14
N GLY A 662 -10.60 -1.95 -30.03
CA GLY A 662 -11.59 -2.78 -29.34
C GLY A 662 -12.12 -2.11 -28.08
N GLY A 663 -11.36 -1.17 -27.50
CA GLY A 663 -11.78 -0.40 -26.34
C GLY A 663 -11.76 1.10 -26.53
N THR A 664 -12.66 1.75 -25.80
CA THR A 664 -12.75 3.19 -25.57
C THR A 664 -12.78 3.41 -24.05
N ASN A 665 -13.54 4.39 -23.56
CA ASN A 665 -13.75 4.61 -22.13
C ASN A 665 -14.86 3.73 -21.52
N LYS A 666 -15.38 2.74 -22.25
CA LYS A 666 -16.54 1.92 -21.81
C LYS A 666 -16.18 0.59 -21.15
N ALA A 667 -14.90 0.24 -21.08
CA ALA A 667 -14.43 -0.91 -20.32
C ALA A 667 -14.96 -0.85 -18.88
N THR A 668 -15.59 -1.93 -18.43
CA THR A 668 -16.29 -1.95 -17.13
C THR A 668 -15.87 -3.15 -16.27
N VAL A 669 -15.58 -2.93 -14.99
CA VAL A 669 -15.50 -4.01 -13.99
C VAL A 669 -16.66 -3.94 -13.02
N ILE A 670 -17.30 -5.08 -12.74
CA ILE A 670 -18.51 -5.17 -11.93
C ILE A 670 -18.29 -6.13 -10.76
N ASN A 671 -18.41 -5.66 -9.52
CA ASN A 671 -18.40 -6.51 -8.34
C ASN A 671 -19.80 -6.68 -7.75
N LYS A 672 -20.33 -7.90 -7.78
CA LYS A 672 -21.55 -8.32 -7.07
C LYS A 672 -21.25 -9.21 -5.86
N GLY A 673 -20.11 -9.90 -5.88
CA GLY A 673 -19.66 -10.78 -4.81
C GLY A 673 -18.81 -10.08 -3.76
N THR A 674 -17.75 -10.75 -3.29
CA THR A 674 -16.84 -10.23 -2.25
C THR A 674 -15.42 -10.03 -2.77
N ILE A 675 -14.84 -8.86 -2.49
CA ILE A 675 -13.41 -8.58 -2.65
C ILE A 675 -12.80 -8.39 -1.27
N SER A 676 -11.84 -9.24 -0.91
CA SER A 676 -11.17 -9.24 0.40
C SER A 676 -9.78 -8.60 0.32
N LEU A 677 -9.48 -7.63 1.18
CA LEU A 677 -8.20 -6.91 1.24
C LEU A 677 -7.49 -7.17 2.58
N ASP A 678 -6.46 -8.03 2.56
CA ASP A 678 -5.76 -8.58 3.73
C ASP A 678 -4.22 -8.47 3.59
N GLY A 679 -3.65 -7.26 3.65
CA GLY A 679 -2.20 -7.12 3.50
C GLY A 679 -1.74 -5.67 3.44
N SER A 680 -0.90 -5.34 2.45
CA SER A 680 -0.52 -3.95 2.18
C SER A 680 -0.57 -3.59 0.69
N PHE A 681 -0.87 -2.32 0.39
CA PHE A 681 -0.92 -1.77 -0.98
C PHE A 681 -1.83 -2.56 -1.93
N ALA A 682 -3.06 -2.79 -1.47
CA ALA A 682 -4.10 -3.46 -2.25
C ALA A 682 -5.24 -2.51 -2.59
N MET A 683 -5.72 -2.56 -3.83
CA MET A 683 -6.91 -1.86 -4.28
C MET A 683 -8.01 -2.86 -4.59
N GLY A 684 -9.21 -2.67 -4.01
CA GLY A 684 -10.35 -3.53 -4.31
C GLY A 684 -10.76 -3.43 -5.77
N MET A 685 -11.07 -2.20 -6.21
CA MET A 685 -11.40 -1.90 -7.58
C MET A 685 -10.71 -0.62 -8.06
N LEU A 686 -10.27 -0.60 -9.32
CA LEU A 686 -9.66 0.56 -9.97
C LEU A 686 -10.28 0.80 -11.35
N ALA A 687 -10.62 2.06 -11.63
CA ALA A 687 -10.95 2.52 -12.98
C ALA A 687 -9.99 3.66 -13.39
N ASN A 688 -9.41 3.56 -14.58
CA ASN A 688 -8.49 4.54 -15.14
C ASN A 688 -9.01 5.01 -16.50
N GLY A 689 -9.69 6.16 -16.51
CA GLY A 689 -10.40 6.66 -17.70
C GLY A 689 -11.55 5.76 -18.18
N ALA A 690 -12.01 4.84 -17.33
CA ALA A 690 -13.00 3.80 -17.65
C ALA A 690 -14.11 3.74 -16.59
N LYS A 691 -14.87 2.64 -16.53
CA LYS A 691 -15.99 2.47 -15.60
C LYS A 691 -15.76 1.34 -14.58
N LEU A 692 -16.26 1.52 -13.36
CA LEU A 692 -16.44 0.42 -12.41
C LEU A 692 -17.80 0.50 -11.72
N ILE A 693 -18.31 -0.66 -11.29
CA ILE A 693 -19.58 -0.81 -10.58
C ILE A 693 -19.41 -1.76 -9.39
N ASN A 694 -19.66 -1.31 -8.17
CA ASN A 694 -19.69 -2.17 -6.98
C ASN A 694 -21.10 -2.26 -6.39
N THR A 695 -21.70 -3.44 -6.43
CA THR A 695 -22.95 -3.77 -5.72
C THR A 695 -22.74 -4.78 -4.59
N GLY A 696 -21.56 -5.38 -4.52
CA GLY A 696 -21.17 -6.38 -3.54
C GLY A 696 -20.46 -5.81 -2.30
N ALA A 697 -19.55 -6.58 -1.73
CA ALA A 697 -18.75 -6.18 -0.57
C ALA A 697 -17.27 -6.05 -0.92
N ILE A 698 -16.65 -4.95 -0.49
CA ILE A 698 -15.19 -4.79 -0.44
C ILE A 698 -14.82 -4.71 1.04
N THR A 699 -14.13 -5.73 1.57
CA THR A 699 -13.93 -5.87 3.01
C THR A 699 -12.53 -6.34 3.37
N THR A 700 -12.08 -6.06 4.59
CA THR A 700 -11.00 -6.84 5.22
C THR A 700 -11.61 -8.08 5.86
N THR A 701 -10.95 -9.22 5.74
CA THR A 701 -11.39 -10.47 6.37
C THR A 701 -11.34 -10.34 7.89
N ALA A 702 -12.25 -11.01 8.59
CA ALA A 702 -12.27 -11.01 10.04
C ALA A 702 -10.89 -11.43 10.61
N ASN A 703 -10.41 -10.68 11.61
CA ASN A 703 -9.10 -10.86 12.26
C ASN A 703 -7.87 -10.65 11.34
N LYS A 704 -8.06 -10.20 10.10
CA LYS A 704 -6.99 -9.73 9.22
C LYS A 704 -6.92 -8.20 9.26
N LYS A 705 -5.88 -7.66 8.62
CA LYS A 705 -5.58 -6.22 8.62
C LYS A 705 -5.16 -5.78 7.24
N ILE A 706 -5.50 -4.54 6.90
CA ILE A 706 -5.04 -3.86 5.70
C ILE A 706 -4.28 -2.58 6.04
N SER A 707 -3.20 -2.33 5.31
CA SER A 707 -2.47 -1.07 5.30
C SER A 707 -2.25 -0.56 3.88
N ASN A 708 -2.30 0.75 3.71
CA ASN A 708 -2.23 1.46 2.44
C ASN A 708 -3.23 0.89 1.42
N GLY A 709 -4.38 0.41 1.91
CA GLY A 709 -5.41 -0.20 1.09
C GLY A 709 -6.40 0.85 0.60
N ILE A 710 -6.88 0.67 -0.63
CA ILE A 710 -7.95 1.49 -1.20
C ILE A 710 -9.14 0.60 -1.54
N GLY A 711 -10.34 0.95 -1.09
CA GLY A 711 -11.55 0.20 -1.43
C GLY A 711 -11.86 0.34 -2.92
N ILE A 712 -12.14 1.58 -3.34
CA ILE A 712 -12.38 1.97 -4.73
C ILE A 712 -11.48 3.15 -5.10
N ALA A 713 -10.80 3.04 -6.24
CA ALA A 713 -10.01 4.11 -6.84
C ALA A 713 -10.52 4.46 -8.25
N ALA A 714 -10.61 5.76 -8.55
CA ALA A 714 -10.93 6.26 -9.88
C ALA A 714 -9.98 7.38 -10.28
N VAL A 715 -9.35 7.26 -11.44
CA VAL A 715 -8.36 8.21 -11.93
C VAL A 715 -8.58 8.55 -13.40
N ASN A 716 -8.06 9.70 -13.83
CA ASN A 716 -7.99 10.11 -15.25
C ASN A 716 -9.35 10.15 -15.98
N GLY A 717 -10.38 10.73 -15.36
CA GLY A 717 -11.70 10.85 -15.97
C GLY A 717 -12.53 9.57 -15.90
N ALA A 718 -12.22 8.67 -14.97
CA ALA A 718 -13.01 7.48 -14.72
C ALA A 718 -14.39 7.81 -14.13
N ASN A 719 -15.32 6.87 -14.26
CA ASN A 719 -16.65 6.93 -13.65
C ASN A 719 -16.90 5.75 -12.72
N ILE A 720 -17.32 6.01 -11.48
CA ILE A 720 -17.65 4.97 -10.51
C ILE A 720 -19.13 4.92 -10.16
N GLU A 721 -19.64 3.72 -9.93
CA GLU A 721 -20.94 3.47 -9.30
C GLU A 721 -20.76 2.50 -8.12
N ASN A 722 -21.22 2.86 -6.93
CA ASN A 722 -21.16 1.99 -5.76
C ASN A 722 -22.47 1.95 -5.00
N THR A 723 -23.19 0.84 -5.01
CA THR A 723 -24.33 0.56 -4.12
C THR A 723 -24.00 -0.48 -3.04
N GLY A 724 -22.82 -1.09 -3.13
CA GLY A 724 -22.29 -2.07 -2.18
C GLY A 724 -21.65 -1.47 -0.93
N THR A 725 -21.04 -2.34 -0.11
CA THR A 725 -20.37 -1.95 1.15
C THR A 725 -18.86 -1.87 0.99
N ILE A 726 -18.23 -0.93 1.71
CA ILE A 726 -16.78 -0.82 1.80
C ILE A 726 -16.39 -0.81 3.29
N LYS A 727 -15.67 -1.85 3.73
CA LYS A 727 -15.21 -1.99 5.12
C LYS A 727 -13.74 -2.36 5.22
N LEU A 728 -12.87 -1.39 5.48
CA LEU A 728 -11.42 -1.60 5.58
C LEU A 728 -10.97 -1.57 7.05
N THR A 729 -10.41 -2.69 7.53
CA THR A 729 -10.00 -2.82 8.93
C THR A 729 -8.48 -2.75 9.07
N GLY A 730 -7.96 -1.66 9.63
CA GLY A 730 -6.54 -1.42 9.86
C GLY A 730 -6.20 -1.17 11.33
N THR A 731 -4.93 -1.34 11.71
CA THR A 731 -4.44 -0.99 13.06
C THR A 731 -3.07 -0.32 12.98
N GLY A 732 -2.83 0.72 13.77
CA GLY A 732 -1.60 1.51 13.68
C GLY A 732 -1.59 2.41 12.44
N ASP A 733 -0.42 2.74 11.92
CA ASP A 733 -0.26 3.64 10.76
C ASP A 733 -0.57 2.94 9.44
N THR A 734 -1.82 3.06 8.97
CA THR A 734 -2.30 2.32 7.80
C THR A 734 -2.57 3.19 6.59
N ASN A 735 -2.97 4.46 6.68
CA ASN A 735 -3.29 5.29 5.50
C ASN A 735 -4.35 4.65 4.57
N ASN A 736 -5.33 3.93 5.10
CA ASN A 736 -6.36 3.29 4.27
C ASN A 736 -7.33 4.33 3.71
N ILE A 737 -7.85 4.12 2.51
CA ILE A 737 -8.84 4.99 1.89
C ILE A 737 -10.07 4.18 1.47
N GLY A 738 -11.27 4.60 1.86
CA GLY A 738 -12.50 3.95 1.42
C GLY A 738 -12.75 4.18 -0.07
N VAL A 739 -12.97 5.44 -0.44
CA VAL A 739 -13.20 5.89 -1.83
C VAL A 739 -12.20 6.98 -2.19
N TYR A 740 -11.45 6.78 -3.27
CA TYR A 740 -10.47 7.73 -3.79
C TYR A 740 -10.84 8.15 -5.22
N LEU A 741 -11.01 9.45 -5.45
CA LEU A 741 -11.24 10.03 -6.78
C LEU A 741 -10.16 11.07 -7.10
N LYS A 742 -9.51 10.92 -8.27
CA LYS A 742 -8.53 11.85 -8.81
C LYS A 742 -8.93 12.30 -10.22
N GLY A 743 -9.43 13.53 -10.34
CA GLY A 743 -10.00 14.07 -11.58
C GLY A 743 -11.02 13.14 -12.24
N SER A 744 -11.97 12.61 -11.45
CA SER A 744 -12.91 11.57 -11.87
C SER A 744 -14.30 11.81 -11.30
N THR A 745 -15.32 11.16 -11.87
CA THR A 745 -16.71 11.29 -11.44
C THR A 745 -17.19 10.03 -10.71
N GLY A 746 -18.18 10.18 -9.82
CA GLY A 746 -18.71 9.04 -9.09
C GLY A 746 -20.10 9.22 -8.54
N THR A 747 -20.83 8.10 -8.44
CA THR A 747 -22.07 7.99 -7.70
C THR A 747 -21.98 6.85 -6.67
N VAL A 748 -22.22 7.14 -5.39
CA VAL A 748 -22.26 6.14 -4.31
C VAL A 748 -23.68 6.09 -3.74
N GLY A 749 -24.44 5.04 -4.00
CA GLY A 749 -25.82 4.91 -3.54
C GLY A 749 -26.79 5.69 -4.41
N ALA A 750 -26.74 5.50 -5.74
CA ALA A 750 -27.80 5.99 -6.63
C ALA A 750 -29.19 5.50 -6.15
N THR A 751 -29.21 4.24 -5.68
CA THR A 751 -30.29 3.62 -4.91
C THR A 751 -29.70 3.05 -3.61
N GLY A 752 -30.50 3.01 -2.54
CA GLY A 752 -30.06 2.49 -1.23
C GLY A 752 -29.22 3.46 -0.38
N SER A 753 -28.51 2.93 0.61
CA SER A 753 -27.66 3.68 1.56
C SER A 753 -26.41 2.88 1.90
N PRO A 754 -25.44 2.78 0.96
CA PRO A 754 -24.19 2.05 1.19
C PRO A 754 -23.42 2.64 2.39
N SER A 755 -22.58 1.83 3.03
CA SER A 755 -21.72 2.29 4.12
C SER A 755 -20.25 2.21 3.74
N ILE A 756 -19.50 3.22 4.18
CA ILE A 756 -18.04 3.27 4.12
C ILE A 756 -17.54 3.27 5.56
N ASP A 757 -16.82 2.21 5.95
CA ASP A 757 -16.26 2.03 7.29
C ASP A 757 -14.75 1.75 7.16
N VAL A 758 -13.91 2.69 7.60
CA VAL A 758 -12.46 2.63 7.42
C VAL A 758 -11.77 2.81 8.76
N SER A 759 -10.81 1.96 9.09
CA SER A 759 -10.06 2.08 10.34
C SER A 759 -8.54 1.96 10.17
N GLY A 760 -7.85 2.47 11.20
CA GLY A 760 -6.41 2.60 11.28
C GLY A 760 -5.97 4.06 11.14
N ASN A 761 -4.83 4.41 11.71
CA ASN A 761 -4.33 5.78 11.73
C ASN A 761 -4.07 6.30 10.31
N LYS A 762 -4.19 7.62 10.15
CA LYS A 762 -4.01 8.33 8.88
C LYS A 762 -5.03 7.98 7.78
N SER A 763 -6.02 7.15 8.08
CA SER A 763 -7.03 6.72 7.12
C SER A 763 -8.03 7.81 6.75
N ILE A 764 -8.64 7.66 5.58
CA ILE A 764 -9.65 8.57 5.02
C ILE A 764 -10.88 7.77 4.57
N GLY A 765 -12.08 8.25 4.88
CA GLY A 765 -13.32 7.63 4.38
C GLY A 765 -13.49 7.89 2.88
N VAL A 766 -13.58 9.17 2.53
CA VAL A 766 -13.78 9.64 1.14
C VAL A 766 -12.76 10.73 0.82
N PHE A 767 -12.05 10.58 -0.29
CA PHE A 767 -11.07 11.56 -0.74
C PHE A 767 -11.25 11.89 -2.22
N ALA A 768 -11.83 13.06 -2.49
CA ALA A 768 -11.95 13.62 -3.83
C ALA A 768 -10.93 14.75 -4.04
N VAL A 769 -10.07 14.59 -5.03
CA VAL A 769 -9.02 15.56 -5.39
C VAL A 769 -8.96 15.74 -6.91
N ASN A 770 -8.48 16.88 -7.39
CA ASN A 770 -8.29 17.12 -8.81
C ASN A 770 -7.11 16.30 -9.37
N ASN A 771 -7.12 16.11 -10.68
CA ASN A 771 -5.98 15.70 -11.46
C ASN A 771 -5.63 16.82 -12.44
N LYS A 772 -4.58 17.59 -12.15
CA LYS A 772 -4.25 18.81 -12.91
C LYS A 772 -5.48 19.73 -12.97
N SER A 773 -5.97 20.05 -14.16
CA SER A 773 -7.16 20.89 -14.36
C SER A 773 -8.49 20.14 -14.27
N THR A 774 -8.48 18.81 -14.22
CA THR A 774 -9.71 17.99 -14.14
C THR A 774 -10.12 17.83 -12.68
N VAL A 775 -11.28 18.36 -12.30
CA VAL A 775 -11.82 18.26 -10.93
C VAL A 775 -12.53 16.92 -10.71
N SER A 776 -12.60 16.46 -9.45
CA SER A 776 -13.43 15.30 -9.10
C SER A 776 -14.83 15.72 -8.67
N THR A 777 -15.84 14.93 -9.03
CA THR A 777 -17.22 15.12 -8.57
C THR A 777 -17.80 13.81 -8.03
N LEU A 778 -18.33 13.84 -6.81
CA LEU A 778 -18.95 12.68 -6.17
C LEU A 778 -20.34 13.04 -5.66
N THR A 779 -21.35 12.29 -6.08
CA THR A 779 -22.66 12.29 -5.42
C THR A 779 -22.79 11.02 -4.61
N MET A 780 -23.19 11.10 -3.35
CA MET A 780 -23.27 9.94 -2.48
C MET A 780 -24.46 9.93 -1.52
N ARG A 781 -24.80 8.74 -1.00
CA ARG A 781 -25.76 8.50 0.09
C ARG A 781 -25.12 7.54 1.09
N GLY A 782 -25.67 7.53 2.31
CA GLY A 782 -25.28 6.59 3.36
C GLY A 782 -24.09 7.05 4.21
N ASN A 783 -23.77 6.24 5.22
CA ASN A 783 -22.88 6.65 6.31
C ASN A 783 -21.39 6.51 5.93
N VAL A 784 -20.58 7.44 6.42
CA VAL A 784 -19.11 7.37 6.40
C VAL A 784 -18.62 7.30 7.84
N LYS A 785 -17.88 6.25 8.19
CA LYS A 785 -17.26 6.08 9.50
C LYS A 785 -15.76 5.89 9.33
N VAL A 786 -14.98 6.66 10.08
CA VAL A 786 -13.53 6.55 10.10
C VAL A 786 -13.04 6.46 11.54
N SER A 787 -12.25 5.44 11.86
CA SER A 787 -11.81 5.14 13.23
C SER A 787 -10.28 5.02 13.35
N GLY A 788 -9.65 5.76 14.25
CA GLY A 788 -8.19 5.74 14.46
C GLY A 788 -7.65 7.10 14.92
N ASN A 789 -6.36 7.37 14.68
CA ASN A 789 -5.73 8.68 14.93
C ASN A 789 -5.26 9.35 13.63
N GLY A 790 -5.24 10.68 13.56
CA GLY A 790 -4.83 11.44 12.38
C GLY A 790 -5.72 11.17 11.17
N ILE A 791 -6.99 10.83 11.40
CA ILE A 791 -7.93 10.32 10.40
C ILE A 791 -8.78 11.43 9.79
N THR A 792 -9.46 11.15 8.67
CA THR A 792 -10.39 12.12 8.06
C THR A 792 -11.66 11.46 7.54
N GLY A 793 -12.82 12.05 7.83
CA GLY A 793 -14.11 11.56 7.30
C GLY A 793 -14.21 11.74 5.79
N ILE A 794 -14.41 12.99 5.36
CA ILE A 794 -14.58 13.35 3.93
C ILE A 794 -13.66 14.52 3.58
N VAL A 795 -13.02 14.43 2.41
CA VAL A 795 -12.16 15.47 1.84
C VAL A 795 -12.61 15.83 0.43
N ALA A 796 -12.79 17.13 0.19
CA ALA A 796 -12.93 17.74 -1.13
C ALA A 796 -11.79 18.75 -1.35
N LYS A 797 -10.87 18.44 -2.28
CA LYS A 797 -9.63 19.21 -2.48
C LYS A 797 -9.43 19.63 -3.94
N GLY A 798 -8.85 20.81 -4.14
CA GLY A 798 -8.40 21.28 -5.45
C GLY A 798 -9.52 21.58 -6.45
N GLY A 799 -10.65 22.13 -6.00
CA GLY A 799 -11.83 22.40 -6.81
C GLY A 799 -12.81 21.23 -6.92
N SER A 800 -12.53 20.12 -6.23
CA SER A 800 -13.38 18.94 -6.23
C SER A 800 -14.65 19.14 -5.40
N GLN A 801 -15.70 18.39 -5.74
CA GLN A 801 -17.03 18.52 -5.15
C GLN A 801 -17.55 17.18 -4.64
N VAL A 802 -18.08 17.17 -3.42
CA VAL A 802 -18.74 16.00 -2.81
C VAL A 802 -20.13 16.41 -2.32
N THR A 803 -21.17 15.74 -2.81
CA THR A 803 -22.56 15.96 -2.42
C THR A 803 -23.09 14.71 -1.73
N LEU A 804 -23.57 14.83 -0.49
CA LEU A 804 -24.20 13.76 0.27
C LEU A 804 -25.72 13.99 0.36
N ASN A 805 -26.47 13.17 -0.38
CA ASN A 805 -27.93 13.24 -0.48
C ASN A 805 -28.63 12.37 0.57
N GLY A 806 -29.64 12.95 1.23
CA GLY A 806 -30.44 12.27 2.23
C GLY A 806 -29.73 12.10 3.58
N VAL A 807 -30.46 11.55 4.54
CA VAL A 807 -29.99 11.42 5.93
C VAL A 807 -28.80 10.46 6.01
N ALA A 808 -27.69 10.96 6.56
CA ALA A 808 -26.47 10.19 6.79
C ALA A 808 -25.64 10.75 7.94
N ASN A 809 -24.75 9.91 8.45
CA ASN A 809 -23.75 10.28 9.44
C ASN A 809 -22.34 10.23 8.84
N VAL A 810 -21.55 11.28 9.08
CA VAL A 810 -20.10 11.27 8.93
C VAL A 810 -19.50 11.18 10.32
N THR A 811 -18.88 10.06 10.67
CA THR A 811 -18.35 9.78 12.01
C THR A 811 -16.83 9.70 12.00
N VAL A 812 -16.17 10.49 12.84
CA VAL A 812 -14.72 10.55 13.01
C VAL A 812 -14.39 10.49 14.49
N ASP A 813 -13.88 9.35 14.93
CA ASP A 813 -13.49 9.12 16.32
C ASP A 813 -12.41 8.04 16.40
N ASN A 814 -11.98 7.70 17.60
CA ASN A 814 -11.13 6.53 17.82
C ASN A 814 -11.93 5.44 18.54
N ASN A 815 -12.81 4.78 17.80
CA ASN A 815 -13.73 3.75 18.32
C ASN A 815 -14.59 4.30 19.48
N GLY A 816 -15.19 5.46 19.26
CA GLY A 816 -16.00 6.18 20.24
C GLY A 816 -15.22 7.11 21.19
N SER A 817 -13.90 7.02 21.24
CA SER A 817 -13.00 7.93 21.99
C SER A 817 -12.54 9.10 21.13
N VAL A 818 -11.84 10.09 21.71
CA VAL A 818 -11.23 11.18 20.93
C VAL A 818 -10.10 10.68 20.02
N SER A 819 -10.07 11.17 18.78
CA SER A 819 -9.01 10.93 17.80
C SER A 819 -7.89 11.97 17.95
N SER A 820 -6.67 11.48 18.16
CA SER A 820 -5.45 12.31 18.31
C SER A 820 -4.75 12.52 16.97
N PRO A 821 -3.92 13.56 16.80
CA PRO A 821 -3.06 13.71 15.63
C PRO A 821 -1.98 12.63 15.56
N VAL A 822 -1.43 12.42 14.36
CA VAL A 822 -0.21 11.61 14.14
C VAL A 822 0.82 12.46 13.41
N GLY A 823 1.86 12.89 14.15
CA GLY A 823 2.79 13.90 13.66
C GLY A 823 2.07 15.22 13.39
N THR A 824 2.30 15.81 12.22
CA THR A 824 1.64 17.07 11.80
C THR A 824 0.24 16.85 11.20
N ARG A 825 -0.23 15.60 11.09
CA ARG A 825 -1.54 15.27 10.53
C ARG A 825 -2.57 15.16 11.65
N GLY A 826 -3.49 16.11 11.68
CA GLY A 826 -4.61 16.11 12.60
C GLY A 826 -5.74 15.16 12.25
N SER A 827 -6.75 15.16 13.10
CA SER A 827 -8.00 14.44 12.86
C SER A 827 -9.10 15.39 12.41
N TYR A 828 -9.83 15.03 11.35
CA TYR A 828 -10.78 15.93 10.71
C TYR A 828 -12.13 15.28 10.40
N GLY A 829 -13.23 15.94 10.72
CA GLY A 829 -14.58 15.48 10.35
C GLY A 829 -14.81 15.61 8.84
N VAL A 830 -14.90 16.87 8.36
CA VAL A 830 -15.03 17.21 6.95
C VAL A 830 -14.05 18.32 6.59
N VAL A 831 -13.35 18.16 5.47
CA VAL A 831 -12.35 19.11 4.97
C VAL A 831 -12.69 19.54 3.54
N VAL A 832 -12.81 20.84 3.34
CA VAL A 832 -12.94 21.48 2.03
C VAL A 832 -11.73 22.40 1.81
N GLU A 833 -10.83 22.01 0.92
CA GLU A 833 -9.56 22.72 0.67
C GLU A 833 -9.51 23.26 -0.78
N GLY A 834 -9.26 24.56 -0.93
CA GLY A 834 -9.40 25.30 -2.19
C GLY A 834 -10.72 26.07 -2.32
N SER A 835 -10.64 27.29 -2.85
CA SER A 835 -11.76 28.25 -2.90
C SER A 835 -12.95 27.80 -3.77
N SER A 836 -12.71 26.93 -4.76
CA SER A 836 -13.74 26.34 -5.62
C SER A 836 -14.19 24.95 -5.17
N SER A 837 -13.59 24.38 -4.11
CA SER A 837 -13.98 23.07 -3.57
C SER A 837 -15.30 23.17 -2.82
N LYS A 838 -16.06 22.07 -2.81
CA LYS A 838 -17.40 22.04 -2.20
C LYS A 838 -17.71 20.73 -1.50
N PHE A 839 -18.30 20.82 -0.32
CA PHE A 839 -19.04 19.73 0.32
C PHE A 839 -20.48 20.18 0.59
N GLU A 840 -21.47 19.40 0.15
CA GLU A 840 -22.89 19.66 0.39
C GLU A 840 -23.59 18.44 0.97
N GLY A 841 -23.98 18.51 2.24
CA GLY A 841 -24.70 17.45 2.94
C GLY A 841 -25.93 18.00 3.66
N ASN A 842 -26.95 18.42 2.90
CA ASN A 842 -28.11 19.15 3.44
C ASN A 842 -28.89 18.42 4.54
N ASP A 843 -28.82 17.08 4.56
CA ASP A 843 -29.44 16.19 5.56
C ASP A 843 -28.39 15.45 6.44
N THR A 844 -27.10 15.74 6.26
CA THR A 844 -25.99 15.05 6.89
C THR A 844 -25.70 15.54 8.32
N THR A 845 -25.51 14.60 9.24
CA THR A 845 -24.98 14.87 10.58
C THR A 845 -23.49 14.52 10.65
N VAL A 846 -22.65 15.48 11.04
CA VAL A 846 -21.22 15.23 11.30
C VAL A 846 -21.05 14.94 12.79
N ASN A 847 -20.48 13.79 13.12
CA ASN A 847 -20.13 13.38 14.48
C ASN A 847 -18.60 13.27 14.57
N ALA A 848 -17.94 14.18 15.29
CA ALA A 848 -16.48 14.19 15.39
C ALA A 848 -16.02 14.31 16.85
N LYS A 849 -15.12 13.42 17.27
CA LYS A 849 -14.44 13.50 18.58
C LYS A 849 -12.94 13.61 18.35
N ILE A 850 -12.36 14.76 18.66
CA ILE A 850 -10.99 15.11 18.29
C ILE A 850 -10.25 15.81 19.43
N THR A 851 -8.92 15.73 19.38
CA THR A 851 -8.04 16.38 20.36
C THR A 851 -6.81 16.98 19.70
N ASN A 852 -6.15 17.90 20.41
CA ASN A 852 -4.88 18.56 20.06
C ASN A 852 -4.95 19.57 18.89
N PRO A 853 -4.01 20.53 18.83
CA PRO A 853 -4.09 21.70 17.94
C PRO A 853 -4.12 21.42 16.43
N GLU A 854 -3.62 20.28 15.98
CA GLU A 854 -3.61 19.89 14.57
C GLU A 854 -5.01 19.47 14.08
N SER A 855 -5.94 19.15 14.99
CA SER A 855 -7.25 18.56 14.68
C SER A 855 -8.37 19.61 14.59
N ILE A 856 -9.26 19.43 13.62
CA ILE A 856 -10.36 20.36 13.33
C ILE A 856 -11.63 19.58 12.99
N GLY A 857 -12.75 19.88 13.65
CA GLY A 857 -14.01 19.17 13.42
C GLY A 857 -14.51 19.37 11.99
N MET A 858 -14.63 20.63 11.57
CA MET A 858 -15.00 21.01 10.20
C MET A 858 -14.11 22.15 9.71
N TYR A 859 -13.53 21.98 8.53
CA TYR A 859 -12.63 22.95 7.91
C TYR A 859 -13.09 23.32 6.49
N SER A 860 -13.07 24.61 6.15
CA SER A 860 -13.46 25.08 4.81
C SER A 860 -12.66 26.28 4.32
N GLU A 861 -12.07 26.15 3.13
CA GLU A 861 -11.61 27.25 2.26
C GLU A 861 -12.57 27.55 1.11
N GLY A 862 -13.49 26.64 0.83
CA GLY A 862 -14.50 26.75 -0.22
C GLY A 862 -15.90 26.86 0.37
N SER A 863 -16.79 25.91 0.05
CA SER A 863 -18.15 25.85 0.61
C SER A 863 -18.42 24.52 1.28
N LEU A 864 -18.85 24.54 2.55
CA LEU A 864 -19.18 23.34 3.33
C LEU A 864 -20.56 23.53 3.97
N THR A 865 -21.54 22.70 3.58
CA THR A 865 -22.90 22.72 4.17
C THR A 865 -23.24 21.38 4.81
N VAL A 866 -23.78 21.39 6.04
CA VAL A 866 -24.28 20.20 6.76
C VAL A 866 -25.64 20.47 7.41
N ASN A 867 -26.40 19.41 7.69
CA ASN A 867 -27.62 19.51 8.49
C ASN A 867 -27.31 19.77 9.96
N LYS A 868 -26.50 18.90 10.57
CA LYS A 868 -26.16 18.96 12.00
C LYS A 868 -24.68 18.75 12.23
N ALA A 869 -24.16 19.38 13.29
CA ALA A 869 -22.79 19.22 13.73
C ALA A 869 -22.72 18.82 15.21
N ASN A 870 -22.24 17.61 15.47
CA ASN A 870 -22.00 17.04 16.79
C ASN A 870 -20.49 16.88 17.02
N ILE A 871 -19.84 17.88 17.62
CA ILE A 871 -18.37 17.95 17.66
C ILE A 871 -17.85 18.11 19.08
N THR A 872 -17.01 17.17 19.52
CA THR A 872 -16.21 17.27 20.73
C THR A 872 -14.76 17.59 20.34
N ALA A 873 -14.28 18.78 20.68
CA ALA A 873 -12.91 19.21 20.44
C ALA A 873 -12.23 19.50 21.77
N THR A 874 -11.07 18.89 22.03
CA THR A 874 -10.37 19.01 23.32
C THR A 874 -8.88 19.33 23.16
N ASN A 875 -8.27 19.84 24.23
CA ASN A 875 -6.82 20.07 24.35
C ASN A 875 -6.21 20.87 23.18
N GLY A 876 -6.89 21.91 22.71
CA GLY A 876 -6.39 22.78 21.64
C GLY A 876 -6.99 22.55 20.26
N ALA A 877 -7.76 21.46 20.06
CA ALA A 877 -8.48 21.24 18.80
C ALA A 877 -9.56 22.31 18.54
N LEU A 878 -9.96 22.46 17.28
CA LEU A 878 -11.02 23.37 16.85
C LEU A 878 -12.31 22.62 16.52
N ASN A 879 -13.47 23.19 16.87
CA ASN A 879 -14.74 22.65 16.37
C ASN A 879 -14.97 23.08 14.90
N PHE A 880 -14.90 24.38 14.60
CA PHE A 880 -15.15 24.94 13.27
C PHE A 880 -14.06 25.92 12.85
N TYR A 881 -13.51 25.72 11.64
CA TYR A 881 -12.53 26.63 11.04
C TYR A 881 -12.89 26.98 9.58
N ALA A 882 -13.32 28.22 9.36
CA ALA A 882 -13.45 28.81 8.03
C ALA A 882 -12.21 29.67 7.68
N ASN A 883 -11.47 29.29 6.64
CA ASN A 883 -10.29 30.01 6.14
C ASN A 883 -10.60 30.62 4.78
N ASN A 884 -11.15 31.83 4.76
CA ASN A 884 -11.65 32.51 3.58
C ASN A 884 -12.74 31.73 2.81
N GLY A 885 -13.33 30.72 3.48
CA GLY A 885 -14.41 29.87 2.98
C GLY A 885 -15.66 29.95 3.84
N LYS A 886 -16.64 29.10 3.53
CA LYS A 886 -17.96 29.08 4.16
C LYS A 886 -18.25 27.75 4.84
N ILE A 887 -18.84 27.81 6.02
CA ILE A 887 -19.42 26.67 6.75
C ILE A 887 -20.87 27.00 7.07
N GLU A 888 -21.82 26.17 6.67
CA GLU A 888 -23.24 26.31 6.99
C GLU A 888 -23.74 25.09 7.77
N ILE A 889 -24.42 25.35 8.89
CA ILE A 889 -25.09 24.33 9.72
C ILE A 889 -26.58 24.65 9.72
N ARG A 890 -27.40 23.76 9.15
CA ARG A 890 -28.82 24.05 8.83
C ARG A 890 -29.81 23.79 9.95
N ASN A 891 -29.47 22.91 10.90
CA ASN A 891 -30.39 22.45 11.94
C ASN A 891 -29.70 22.18 13.29
N GLY A 892 -28.68 22.98 13.61
CA GLY A 892 -28.00 22.95 14.89
C GLY A 892 -27.15 21.70 15.17
N GLY A 893 -27.22 21.19 16.39
CA GLY A 893 -26.40 20.06 16.88
C GLY A 893 -25.88 20.28 18.29
N THR A 894 -24.91 19.47 18.71
CA THR A 894 -24.28 19.58 20.04
C THR A 894 -22.76 19.67 19.95
N THR A 895 -22.16 20.67 20.57
CA THR A 895 -20.70 20.80 20.58
C THR A 895 -20.15 20.91 21.99
N GLU A 896 -18.98 20.32 22.19
CA GLU A 896 -18.17 20.52 23.37
C GLU A 896 -16.82 21.10 22.94
N THR A 897 -16.49 22.25 23.49
CA THR A 897 -15.20 22.91 23.33
C THR A 897 -14.46 22.79 24.65
N GLY A 898 -13.54 21.83 24.69
CA GLY A 898 -12.72 21.50 25.84
C GLY A 898 -11.77 22.62 26.28
N GLN A 899 -11.04 22.36 27.36
CA GLN A 899 -9.95 23.22 27.79
C GLN A 899 -8.94 23.43 26.65
N LYS A 900 -8.40 24.64 26.55
CA LYS A 900 -7.48 25.12 25.49
C LYS A 900 -8.07 25.15 24.07
N SER A 901 -9.26 24.61 23.85
CA SER A 901 -9.89 24.53 22.52
C SER A 901 -10.68 25.79 22.17
N LEU A 902 -11.03 25.90 20.89
CA LEU A 902 -11.80 27.03 20.35
C LEU A 902 -12.96 26.51 19.49
N LEU A 903 -14.16 27.06 19.73
CA LEU A 903 -15.38 26.70 19.02
C LEU A 903 -15.34 27.24 17.58
N PHE A 904 -15.22 28.56 17.41
CA PHE A 904 -15.22 29.20 16.10
C PHE A 904 -13.92 29.93 15.79
N TYR A 905 -13.28 29.53 14.69
CA TYR A 905 -12.21 30.28 14.07
C TYR A 905 -12.58 30.66 12.64
N ALA A 906 -12.64 31.96 12.34
CA ALA A 906 -12.92 32.48 11.02
C ALA A 906 -11.81 33.46 10.63
N LYS A 907 -11.11 33.18 9.53
CA LYS A 907 -9.95 33.94 9.08
C LYS A 907 -10.11 34.34 7.62
N GLY A 908 -9.92 35.61 7.30
CA GLY A 908 -10.00 36.14 5.94
C GLY A 908 -11.35 36.82 5.64
N ALA A 909 -11.35 37.68 4.61
CA ALA A 909 -12.47 38.56 4.30
C ALA A 909 -13.76 37.82 3.90
N ASN A 910 -13.63 36.64 3.29
CA ASN A 910 -14.78 35.84 2.84
C ASN A 910 -15.18 34.75 3.83
N ALA A 911 -14.53 34.68 5.01
CA ALA A 911 -14.83 33.66 6.00
C ALA A 911 -16.24 33.85 6.58
N ASN A 912 -17.07 32.82 6.49
CA ASN A 912 -18.44 32.85 7.01
C ASN A 912 -18.81 31.51 7.66
N ILE A 913 -19.35 31.56 8.87
CA ILE A 913 -19.89 30.41 9.59
C ILE A 913 -21.36 30.71 9.90
N ARG A 914 -22.27 30.12 9.12
CA ARG A 914 -23.70 30.40 9.14
C ARG A 914 -24.46 29.31 9.90
N LEU A 915 -25.31 29.72 10.85
CA LEU A 915 -26.26 28.85 11.55
C LEU A 915 -27.66 29.10 10.98
N SER A 916 -28.01 28.45 9.86
CA SER A 916 -29.21 28.82 9.09
C SER A 916 -30.53 28.29 9.67
N GLY A 917 -30.48 27.43 10.68
CA GLY A 917 -31.67 26.93 11.38
C GLY A 917 -31.35 25.97 12.52
N GLY A 918 -32.41 25.57 13.24
CA GLY A 918 -32.30 24.78 14.47
C GLY A 918 -31.54 25.53 15.58
N THR A 919 -31.13 24.82 16.63
CA THR A 919 -30.29 25.40 17.69
C THR A 919 -29.03 24.56 17.87
N LEU A 920 -27.87 25.21 17.71
CA LEU A 920 -26.58 24.64 18.05
C LEU A 920 -26.34 24.84 19.54
N ASN A 921 -26.27 23.75 20.31
CA ASN A 921 -25.97 23.80 21.75
C ASN A 921 -24.49 23.55 21.96
N ALA A 922 -23.74 24.57 22.35
CA ALA A 922 -22.31 24.48 22.59
C ALA A 922 -21.98 24.62 24.08
N THR A 923 -21.19 23.71 24.62
CA THR A 923 -20.62 23.81 25.97
C THR A 923 -19.15 24.20 25.89
N ILE A 924 -18.77 25.30 26.55
CA ILE A 924 -17.38 25.76 26.61
C ILE A 924 -16.81 25.42 27.99
N LYS A 925 -15.79 24.56 28.02
CA LYS A 925 -15.20 24.06 29.26
C LYS A 925 -14.36 25.11 29.97
N GLY A 926 -14.49 25.14 31.29
CA GLY A 926 -13.73 26.00 32.18
C GLY A 926 -12.27 25.58 32.35
N GLY A 927 -11.38 26.55 32.55
CA GLY A 927 -9.98 26.34 32.93
C GLY A 927 -9.60 27.15 34.17
N SER A 928 -8.59 26.71 34.93
CA SER A 928 -8.12 27.43 36.12
C SER A 928 -7.21 28.61 35.77
N THR A 929 -6.47 28.52 34.67
CA THR A 929 -5.54 29.56 34.18
C THR A 929 -6.02 30.18 32.87
N PRO A 930 -5.59 31.40 32.50
CA PRO A 930 -5.88 31.98 31.19
C PRO A 930 -5.55 31.05 30.01
N SER A 931 -4.41 30.35 30.08
CA SER A 931 -3.92 29.44 29.03
C SER A 931 -4.73 28.15 28.87
N THR A 932 -5.54 27.76 29.87
CA THR A 932 -6.29 26.50 29.88
C THR A 932 -7.78 26.64 29.56
N ARG A 933 -8.31 27.87 29.49
CA ARG A 933 -9.75 28.09 29.25
C ARG A 933 -10.17 27.65 27.86
N GLY A 934 -11.30 26.95 27.74
CA GLY A 934 -12.00 26.80 26.45
C GLY A 934 -12.52 28.16 25.98
N THR A 935 -12.60 28.35 24.66
CA THR A 935 -12.97 29.64 24.03
C THR A 935 -14.12 29.49 23.05
N ALA A 936 -15.11 30.40 23.09
CA ALA A 936 -16.17 30.42 22.08
C ALA A 936 -15.70 31.08 20.76
N PHE A 937 -15.22 32.31 20.81
CA PHE A 937 -14.92 33.11 19.62
C PHE A 937 -13.48 33.61 19.60
N TYR A 938 -12.89 33.62 18.41
CA TYR A 938 -11.67 34.35 18.12
C TYR A 938 -11.98 35.50 17.16
N TYR A 939 -11.83 36.72 17.66
CA TYR A 939 -11.98 37.95 16.91
C TYR A 939 -10.61 38.47 16.49
N GLU A 940 -10.39 38.64 15.19
CA GLU A 940 -9.18 39.28 14.65
C GLU A 940 -9.55 40.64 14.05
N GLY A 941 -9.05 41.70 14.67
CA GLY A 941 -9.21 43.07 14.18
C GLY A 941 -8.10 43.49 13.22
N THR A 942 -8.26 44.70 12.68
CA THR A 942 -7.27 45.37 11.82
C THR A 942 -6.68 46.61 12.51
N GLY A 943 -6.65 46.63 13.84
CA GLY A 943 -6.31 47.80 14.66
C GLY A 943 -7.52 48.67 15.02
N ASN A 944 -8.74 48.17 14.78
CA ASN A 944 -9.98 48.84 15.13
C ASN A 944 -10.29 48.77 16.64
N THR A 945 -11.17 49.66 17.11
CA THR A 945 -11.69 49.60 18.48
C THR A 945 -12.58 48.36 18.67
N PHE A 946 -12.30 47.56 19.70
CA PHE A 946 -13.11 46.43 20.13
C PHE A 946 -14.15 46.89 21.15
N ASN A 947 -15.33 47.21 20.63
CA ASN A 947 -16.49 47.66 21.41
C ASN A 947 -17.75 46.89 20.95
N LYS A 948 -18.90 47.24 21.54
CA LYS A 948 -20.19 46.64 21.20
C LYS A 948 -20.50 46.64 19.70
N THR A 949 -20.32 47.79 19.03
CA THR A 949 -20.59 47.93 17.59
C THR A 949 -19.68 47.02 16.75
N ALA A 950 -18.40 46.90 17.11
CA ALA A 950 -17.47 46.02 16.41
C ALA A 950 -17.87 44.54 16.55
N ILE A 951 -18.36 44.13 17.72
CA ILE A 951 -18.86 42.76 17.95
C ILE A 951 -20.13 42.49 17.13
N GLU A 952 -21.10 43.40 17.15
CA GLU A 952 -22.34 43.25 16.38
C GLU A 952 -22.06 43.19 14.86
N ASN A 953 -21.13 44.01 14.37
CA ASN A 953 -20.69 43.95 12.98
C ASN A 953 -20.00 42.63 12.64
N TYR A 954 -19.16 42.11 13.54
CA TYR A 954 -18.54 40.80 13.38
C TYR A 954 -19.58 39.67 13.33
N PHE A 955 -20.60 39.72 14.18
CA PHE A 955 -21.72 38.77 14.13
C PHE A 955 -22.49 38.84 12.81
N LYS A 956 -22.78 40.04 12.29
CA LYS A 956 -23.49 40.24 11.02
C LYS A 956 -22.68 39.86 9.78
N THR A 957 -21.35 39.85 9.87
CA THR A 957 -20.46 39.58 8.72
C THR A 957 -19.97 38.14 8.73
N VAL A 958 -19.29 37.73 9.81
CA VAL A 958 -18.70 36.40 9.93
C VAL A 958 -19.76 35.33 10.22
N PHE A 959 -20.79 35.67 11.00
CA PHE A 959 -21.90 34.76 11.31
C PHE A 959 -23.21 35.19 10.63
N GLY A 960 -23.10 35.98 9.56
CA GLY A 960 -24.24 36.59 8.88
C GLY A 960 -24.97 35.66 7.92
N ASP A 961 -26.22 36.02 7.62
CA ASP A 961 -27.02 35.45 6.53
C ASP A 961 -26.69 36.02 5.14
N GLY A 962 -25.87 37.07 5.09
CA GLY A 962 -25.52 37.83 3.87
C GLY A 962 -26.43 39.02 3.59
N ALA A 963 -27.51 39.22 4.36
CA ALA A 963 -28.45 40.33 4.28
C ALA A 963 -28.26 41.35 5.43
N GLY A 964 -27.12 41.29 6.13
CA GLY A 964 -26.80 42.18 7.25
C GLY A 964 -27.38 41.73 8.59
N ASN A 965 -27.94 40.52 8.68
CA ASN A 965 -28.42 39.94 9.94
C ASN A 965 -27.47 38.85 10.44
N SER A 966 -27.29 38.78 11.76
CA SER A 966 -26.55 37.69 12.40
C SER A 966 -27.40 36.43 12.52
N THR A 967 -26.77 35.27 12.37
CA THR A 967 -27.40 33.96 12.60
C THR A 967 -27.15 33.38 14.00
N LEU A 968 -26.42 34.09 14.87
CA LEU A 968 -26.08 33.60 16.20
C LEU A 968 -27.28 33.45 17.15
N GLY A 969 -28.47 33.97 16.82
CA GLY A 969 -29.70 33.65 17.56
C GLY A 969 -30.01 32.14 17.61
N HIS A 970 -29.44 31.36 16.69
CA HIS A 970 -29.48 29.90 16.65
C HIS A 970 -28.40 29.21 17.51
N LEU A 971 -27.63 29.95 18.31
CA LEU A 971 -26.55 29.41 19.14
C LEU A 971 -26.89 29.55 20.63
N ASN A 972 -26.94 28.42 21.32
CA ASN A 972 -26.94 28.37 22.78
C ASN A 972 -25.50 28.12 23.26
N LEU A 973 -24.92 29.06 23.99
CA LEU A 973 -23.63 28.93 24.64
C LEU A 973 -23.81 28.65 26.12
N ASN A 974 -23.46 27.44 26.55
CA ASN A 974 -23.30 27.08 27.96
C ASN A 974 -21.86 27.33 28.38
N MET A 975 -21.63 28.42 29.10
CA MET A 975 -20.31 28.87 29.54
C MET A 975 -20.04 28.33 30.94
N GLU A 976 -19.19 27.30 31.06
CA GLU A 976 -18.79 26.79 32.38
C GLU A 976 -17.90 27.82 33.11
N ALA A 977 -17.88 27.74 34.45
CA ALA A 977 -17.07 28.63 35.28
C ALA A 977 -15.60 28.57 34.84
N GLY A 978 -15.01 29.74 34.57
CA GLY A 978 -13.65 29.84 34.06
C GLY A 978 -13.47 29.50 32.57
N SER A 979 -14.53 29.42 31.77
CA SER A 979 -14.42 29.44 30.31
C SER A 979 -14.16 30.87 29.80
N ARG A 980 -14.01 31.05 28.48
CA ARG A 980 -13.79 32.37 27.88
C ARG A 980 -14.67 32.60 26.65
N LEU A 981 -15.32 33.76 26.58
CA LEU A 981 -16.20 34.10 25.47
C LEU A 981 -15.38 34.55 24.23
N PHE A 982 -14.47 35.51 24.37
CA PHE A 982 -13.64 36.00 23.26
C PHE A 982 -12.12 35.85 23.50
N VAL A 983 -11.34 35.55 22.45
CA VAL A 983 -10.03 36.21 22.25
C VAL A 983 -10.27 37.37 21.30
N ALA A 984 -9.77 38.56 21.62
CA ALA A 984 -9.73 39.69 20.70
C ALA A 984 -8.28 40.06 20.40
N SER A 985 -7.90 39.94 19.12
CA SER A 985 -6.54 40.11 18.64
C SER A 985 -6.40 41.27 17.68
N LYS A 986 -5.29 42.02 17.75
CA LYS A 986 -5.02 43.19 16.89
C LYS A 986 -6.12 44.24 16.96
N VAL A 987 -6.56 44.56 18.17
CA VAL A 987 -7.59 45.57 18.43
C VAL A 987 -7.10 46.65 19.38
N LYS A 988 -7.84 47.74 19.46
CA LYS A 988 -7.73 48.76 20.51
C LYS A 988 -8.92 48.63 21.45
N MET A 989 -8.73 48.82 22.74
CA MET A 989 -9.81 48.76 23.71
C MET A 989 -9.62 49.82 24.76
N ASP A 990 -10.68 50.54 25.11
CA ASP A 990 -10.65 51.48 26.22
C ASP A 990 -11.01 50.76 27.52
N LEU A 991 -10.40 51.16 28.64
CA LEU A 991 -10.63 50.58 29.95
C LEU A 991 -12.11 50.67 30.36
N THR A 992 -12.80 51.76 30.01
CA THR A 992 -14.25 51.90 30.25
C THR A 992 -15.09 50.83 29.54
N ASN A 993 -14.55 50.21 28.48
CA ASN A 993 -15.20 49.14 27.73
C ASN A 993 -14.88 47.73 28.28
N THR A 994 -14.02 47.57 29.31
CA THR A 994 -13.65 46.24 29.86
C THR A 994 -14.72 45.61 30.74
N ALA A 995 -15.68 46.40 31.21
CA ALA A 995 -16.81 45.89 31.97
C ALA A 995 -17.66 44.93 31.11
N ALA A 996 -17.85 43.70 31.58
CA ALA A 996 -18.62 42.67 30.88
C ALA A 996 -20.02 43.17 30.47
N SER A 997 -20.70 43.91 31.34
CA SER A 997 -22.02 44.49 31.07
C SER A 997 -22.03 45.49 29.90
N LYS A 998 -20.92 46.20 29.65
CA LYS A 998 -20.80 47.14 28.53
C LYS A 998 -20.60 46.42 27.18
N LEU A 999 -19.97 45.26 27.20
CA LEU A 999 -19.68 44.44 26.01
C LEU A 999 -20.82 43.51 25.63
N THR A 1000 -21.47 42.87 26.61
CA THR A 1000 -22.40 41.76 26.35
C THR A 1000 -23.87 42.11 26.57
N THR A 1001 -24.20 43.14 27.36
CA THR A 1001 -25.59 43.50 27.63
C THR A 1001 -26.22 44.27 26.46
N GLY A 1002 -27.36 43.78 25.97
CA GLY A 1002 -28.10 44.39 24.86
C GLY A 1002 -27.46 44.22 23.49
N LEU A 1003 -26.57 43.23 23.30
CA LEU A 1003 -26.05 42.86 21.98
C LEU A 1003 -27.20 42.44 21.06
N THR A 1004 -27.32 43.09 19.91
CA THR A 1004 -28.31 42.73 18.90
C THR A 1004 -27.76 41.63 17.99
N GLY A 1005 -28.48 40.52 17.85
CA GLY A 1005 -28.06 39.39 17.01
C GLY A 1005 -26.90 38.57 17.60
N GLY A 1006 -26.69 38.60 18.92
CA GLY A 1006 -25.75 37.72 19.61
C GLY A 1006 -26.33 36.33 19.94
N PRO A 1007 -25.51 35.42 20.50
CA PRO A 1007 -25.96 34.11 20.95
C PRO A 1007 -26.72 34.13 22.28
N ASN A 1008 -27.47 33.07 22.57
CA ASN A 1008 -28.09 32.84 23.88
C ASN A 1008 -27.02 32.32 24.85
N ILE A 1009 -26.52 33.18 25.73
CA ILE A 1009 -25.45 32.85 26.67
C ILE A 1009 -26.03 32.47 28.04
N SER A 1010 -25.60 31.34 28.57
CA SER A 1010 -25.95 30.82 29.90
C SER A 1010 -24.68 30.44 30.68
N GLY A 1011 -24.80 30.34 32.01
CA GLY A 1011 -23.67 30.08 32.91
C GLY A 1011 -23.13 31.34 33.58
N SER A 1012 -22.28 31.15 34.60
CA SER A 1012 -21.69 32.23 35.41
C SER A 1012 -20.21 31.97 35.68
N GLY A 1013 -19.46 33.02 36.03
CA GLY A 1013 -18.04 32.91 36.36
C GLY A 1013 -17.10 32.67 35.17
N TYR A 1014 -17.58 32.81 33.92
CA TYR A 1014 -16.73 32.82 32.72
C TYR A 1014 -16.06 34.19 32.52
N LYS A 1015 -14.99 34.23 31.72
CA LYS A 1015 -14.29 35.47 31.35
C LYS A 1015 -14.78 35.99 30.00
N THR A 1016 -15.12 37.27 29.92
CA THR A 1016 -15.72 37.85 28.71
C THR A 1016 -14.74 37.91 27.54
N PHE A 1017 -13.49 38.31 27.78
CA PHE A 1017 -12.51 38.42 26.71
C PHE A 1017 -11.08 38.19 27.24
N MET A 1018 -10.16 38.04 26.29
CA MET A 1018 -8.72 38.18 26.47
C MET A 1018 -8.23 39.06 25.33
N LEU A 1019 -7.51 40.12 25.66
CA LEU A 1019 -6.78 40.94 24.68
C LEU A 1019 -5.45 40.26 24.36
N TYR A 1020 -5.15 40.11 23.06
CA TYR A 1020 -3.92 39.49 22.58
C TYR A 1020 -3.33 40.30 21.44
N LEU A 1021 -2.06 40.72 21.52
CA LEU A 1021 -1.46 41.61 20.50
C LEU A 1021 -2.33 42.85 20.23
N SER A 1022 -2.85 43.45 21.30
CA SER A 1022 -3.86 44.51 21.27
C SER A 1022 -3.44 45.65 22.19
N GLU A 1023 -3.98 46.84 21.95
CA GLU A 1023 -3.75 48.06 22.74
C GLU A 1023 -4.89 48.22 23.77
N LEU A 1024 -4.55 48.51 25.03
CA LEU A 1024 -5.50 48.92 26.07
C LEU A 1024 -5.25 50.39 26.41
N THR A 1025 -6.21 51.27 26.15
CA THR A 1025 -6.20 52.68 26.55
C THR A 1025 -6.78 52.81 27.96
N VAL A 1026 -6.07 53.46 28.86
CA VAL A 1026 -6.59 53.79 30.20
C VAL A 1026 -7.31 55.14 30.12
N ASP A 1027 -8.62 55.10 29.95
CA ASP A 1027 -9.49 56.28 29.73
C ASP A 1027 -10.38 56.63 30.94
N ASN A 1028 -10.16 55.98 32.08
CA ASN A 1028 -10.79 56.28 33.37
C ASN A 1028 -9.75 56.22 34.49
N THR A 1029 -10.05 56.86 35.63
CA THR A 1029 -9.27 56.79 36.87
C THR A 1029 -9.13 55.33 37.30
N VAL A 1030 -7.89 54.90 37.56
CA VAL A 1030 -7.57 53.53 38.02
C VAL A 1030 -7.30 53.54 39.51
N ASN A 1031 -8.00 52.68 40.25
CA ASN A 1031 -7.71 52.42 41.65
C ASN A 1031 -7.07 51.03 41.82
N LEU A 1032 -5.73 50.99 41.90
CA LEU A 1032 -4.96 49.76 42.09
C LEU A 1032 -5.21 49.07 43.45
N ASP A 1033 -5.75 49.78 44.44
CA ASP A 1033 -6.08 49.23 45.75
C ASP A 1033 -7.49 48.59 45.78
N ASN A 1034 -8.32 48.85 44.76
CA ASN A 1034 -9.64 48.25 44.64
C ASN A 1034 -9.58 47.00 43.76
N ALA A 1035 -9.65 45.81 44.35
CA ALA A 1035 -9.68 44.54 43.63
C ALA A 1035 -10.87 44.36 42.65
N THR A 1036 -11.82 45.28 42.65
CA THR A 1036 -12.98 45.30 41.74
C THR A 1036 -12.91 46.42 40.69
N ASP A 1037 -11.83 47.21 40.68
CA ASP A 1037 -11.59 48.21 39.64
C ASP A 1037 -11.49 47.53 38.25
N PRO A 1038 -12.08 48.08 37.18
CA PRO A 1038 -12.03 47.50 35.84
C PRO A 1038 -10.62 47.23 35.27
N TYR A 1039 -9.59 47.86 35.85
CA TYR A 1039 -8.19 47.65 35.51
C TYR A 1039 -7.56 46.44 36.17
N ASN A 1040 -8.01 46.08 37.39
CA ASN A 1040 -7.48 44.98 38.21
C ASN A 1040 -8.21 43.67 37.92
#